data_AF-A0A8H3VGH9-F1
#
_entry.id   AF-A0A8H3VGH9-F1
#
_cell.length_a   1.000
_cell.length_b   1.000
_cell.length_c   1.000
_cell.angle_alpha   90.00
_cell.angle_beta   90.00
_cell.angle_gamma   90.00
#
_symmetry.space_group_name_H-M   'P 1'
#
loop_
_entity.id
_entity.type
_entity.pdbx_description
1 polymer ?
#
loop_
_entity_poly.entity_id
_entity_poly.type
_entity_poly.pdbx_seq_one_letter_code
_entity_poly.pdbx_strand_id
1 'polypeptide(L)'
;MSLTVDDEKRELRSDSLIAEEGVFPPSYSVERPRQDAPEDLSARLAKLDLRSVVKNGVNISADQCTAHLKLLEAFNQLREDIGQTQGLFGIEDPKFDSPETTDPHHHVQSPQALAKLRIAEKRWSVYVARAVDRFERWYNTCVPATMGGAPCDGLTGNQICTTKGLDKVAYHGLPIKQLTLPDQLPPLDVLMVWHSYILNPRCFFEDCFRYGKLDFFATGLPWTAIDPCIDLVTFEFKPSVQAVENFEASTGLCWSNLNDGMERTLSCPRCHNSVSVPWTQDSVWTSGDEMTPGNGYADGDFLTNCRTCDTKITHDFLRVQKFKADVEAFTRPSDTPLPGTVLNKDGQPGKPTVLGSPPEYFFPNTLLSAGLADRFMLLLDDSNASMSDVRSIWEQGIADKNLVHKAKGVRRRLLPKERLSIRRMMSRYWFNASPFALDLASAVIRQGSFVEKMHNIDWLHSPALKSTMERLIQKYQRFFTLMAENSGKVAVPTLDVDLAWHTHQLNPLEYYAYSDKMCYGKYIDHDDKIEETALSDAFTWTSKAYADKYGEPYSECTCWYCEAIRESHTSKLDRFFKPNKVQALEKLHGVELPSDPLNSPHISAHNAVRDAESEANRRVKAAELDKAYHKACAKAKKKGKPEPKRDDYFYYYAWGYPMYMPMYYPYGVPIVGGGGFYPADPCTVSTGAGSYGACAAGSCGGMVAAGGACGGGSGGCGGCGGGGGCGGGGGCGGGGGCGGGGGGCGGGEFRIHGRCPGLIPYAESKKDACSDCAQNVPGMLDYAEDIPGWDSTTKIGLTSREQLLWVDGAYSLTGWLGTPFILPHETLNNDYQGDGKQEDRKRVDKKQVDKKRVDKKRVDKKQVDKKRVDKKQVGTQVKSRTAL
;
A
#
# COMPACT_ATOMS: atom_id res chain seq x y z
N MET A 1 -21.16 7.18 -84.90
CA MET A 1 -22.09 7.68 -83.85
C MET A 1 -21.28 7.90 -82.58
N SER A 2 -20.28 8.76 -82.72
CA SER A 2 -19.11 8.88 -81.86
C SER A 2 -19.14 10.16 -81.06
N LEU A 3 -18.57 10.06 -79.85
CA LEU A 3 -17.60 10.96 -79.23
C LEU A 3 -17.59 12.43 -79.68
N THR A 4 -17.67 13.33 -78.70
CA THR A 4 -16.78 14.49 -78.45
C THR A 4 -17.36 15.23 -77.23
N VAL A 5 -16.70 15.30 -76.06
CA VAL A 5 -15.52 16.12 -75.72
C VAL A 5 -15.80 17.60 -75.93
N ASP A 6 -15.91 18.35 -74.82
CA ASP A 6 -15.62 19.78 -74.79
C ASP A 6 -14.50 20.02 -73.79
N ASP A 7 -13.49 20.68 -74.32
CA ASP A 7 -12.20 21.06 -73.79
C ASP A 7 -12.10 22.56 -74.09
N GLU A 8 -11.60 23.37 -73.15
CA GLU A 8 -10.86 24.63 -73.36
C GLU A 8 -10.74 25.36 -72.02
N LYS A 9 -9.58 25.89 -71.58
CA LYS A 9 -8.18 25.79 -71.96
C LYS A 9 -7.43 26.66 -70.93
N ARG A 10 -6.35 26.17 -70.31
CA ARG A 10 -5.20 27.01 -69.96
C ARG A 10 -3.94 26.16 -69.83
N GLU A 11 -3.22 26.13 -70.96
CA GLU A 11 -1.78 25.94 -71.25
C GLU A 11 -0.91 25.30 -70.15
N LEU A 12 -0.32 24.09 -70.28
CA LEU A 12 0.64 23.51 -71.27
C LEU A 12 1.99 24.26 -71.29
N ARG A 13 3.19 23.67 -71.17
CA ARG A 13 3.77 22.30 -71.30
C ARG A 13 5.22 22.34 -70.75
N SER A 14 5.70 21.38 -69.94
CA SER A 14 6.43 20.13 -70.31
C SER A 14 7.82 20.38 -70.94
N ASP A 15 8.94 19.70 -70.64
CA ASP A 15 9.20 18.45 -69.93
C ASP A 15 10.73 18.24 -69.73
N SER A 16 11.08 17.43 -68.70
CA SER A 16 12.23 16.50 -68.57
C SER A 16 13.68 17.00 -68.30
N LEU A 17 14.30 16.46 -67.23
CA LEU A 17 15.60 15.72 -67.21
C LEU A 17 16.01 15.21 -65.77
N ILE A 18 15.78 13.91 -65.51
CA ILE A 18 16.67 12.80 -65.02
C ILE A 18 17.64 12.94 -63.79
N ALA A 19 17.69 11.82 -63.01
CA ALA A 19 18.69 11.23 -62.07
C ALA A 19 18.61 11.60 -60.56
N GLU A 20 18.04 10.75 -59.69
CA GLU A 20 18.54 9.50 -59.02
C GLU A 20 19.35 9.75 -57.73
N GLU A 21 18.82 9.31 -56.58
CA GLU A 21 19.55 8.54 -55.55
C GLU A 21 18.61 7.95 -54.48
N GLY A 22 18.79 6.66 -54.17
CA GLY A 22 18.62 6.10 -52.81
C GLY A 22 17.27 5.51 -52.40
N VAL A 23 17.04 4.23 -52.70
CA VAL A 23 15.97 3.41 -52.12
C VAL A 23 16.27 3.09 -50.65
N PHE A 24 15.41 3.53 -49.72
CA PHE A 24 15.36 3.02 -48.34
C PHE A 24 14.25 1.95 -48.22
N PRO A 25 14.44 0.88 -47.42
CA PRO A 25 13.41 -0.13 -47.15
C PRO A 25 12.23 0.46 -46.36
N PRO A 26 11.03 -0.15 -46.42
CA PRO A 26 9.81 0.43 -45.86
C PRO A 26 9.86 0.55 -44.34
N SER A 27 9.51 1.74 -43.85
CA SER A 27 9.22 2.02 -42.45
C SER A 27 7.98 1.23 -42.03
N TYR A 28 8.13 0.33 -41.05
CA TYR A 28 7.00 -0.15 -40.26
C TYR A 28 6.60 0.96 -39.29
N SER A 29 5.91 1.97 -39.82
CA SER A 29 5.33 3.04 -39.03
C SER A 29 4.15 2.49 -38.22
N VAL A 30 4.29 2.55 -36.91
CA VAL A 30 3.20 2.61 -35.93
C VAL A 30 2.16 3.63 -36.42
N GLU A 31 0.94 3.18 -36.69
CA GLU A 31 -0.18 4.09 -36.93
C GLU A 31 -0.32 5.00 -35.70
N ARG A 32 -0.25 6.32 -35.89
CA ARG A 32 -0.65 7.28 -34.85
C ARG A 32 -2.12 6.98 -34.51
N PRO A 33 -2.52 6.93 -33.23
CA PRO A 33 -3.91 6.73 -32.87
C PRO A 33 -4.76 7.81 -33.54
N ARG A 34 -5.96 7.42 -34.00
CA ARG A 34 -6.92 8.35 -34.61
C ARG A 34 -7.16 9.51 -33.64
N GLN A 35 -6.86 10.74 -34.09
CA GLN A 35 -6.96 11.97 -33.29
C GLN A 35 -8.41 12.38 -32.98
N ASP A 36 -9.40 11.74 -33.63
CA ASP A 36 -10.80 12.01 -33.42
C ASP A 36 -11.43 10.88 -32.59
N ALA A 37 -11.65 11.15 -31.29
CA ALA A 37 -12.53 10.29 -30.49
C ALA A 37 -13.95 10.29 -31.10
N PRO A 38 -14.72 9.18 -31.01
CA PRO A 38 -16.11 9.17 -31.47
C PRO A 38 -16.86 10.35 -30.84
N GLU A 39 -17.67 11.10 -31.61
CA GLU A 39 -18.36 12.33 -31.14
C GLU A 39 -19.06 12.16 -29.77
N ASP A 40 -19.51 10.94 -29.43
CA ASP A 40 -20.13 10.59 -28.15
C ASP A 40 -19.18 10.64 -26.94
N LEU A 41 -17.92 10.20 -27.08
CA LEU A 41 -16.96 10.14 -25.97
C LEU A 41 -16.50 11.54 -25.53
N SER A 42 -16.07 12.36 -26.49
CA SER A 42 -15.65 13.76 -26.22
C SER A 42 -16.79 14.57 -25.61
N ALA A 43 -18.02 14.38 -26.10
CA ALA A 43 -19.20 15.07 -25.55
C ALA A 43 -19.49 14.67 -24.09
N ARG A 44 -19.26 13.40 -23.72
CA ARG A 44 -19.45 12.88 -22.36
C ARG A 44 -18.41 13.38 -21.37
N LEU A 45 -17.15 13.49 -21.80
CA LEU A 45 -16.05 13.95 -20.94
C LEU A 45 -15.97 15.49 -20.84
N ALA A 46 -16.55 16.24 -21.78
CA ALA A 46 -16.50 17.71 -21.81
C ALA A 46 -17.45 18.44 -20.83
N LYS A 47 -18.43 17.76 -20.22
CA LYS A 47 -19.54 18.40 -19.48
C LYS A 47 -19.69 17.89 -18.05
N LEU A 48 -18.59 17.77 -17.33
CA LEU A 48 -18.59 17.30 -15.94
C LEU A 48 -19.10 18.38 -14.97
N ASP A 49 -20.08 18.05 -14.12
CA ASP A 49 -20.50 18.90 -13.01
C ASP A 49 -19.69 18.56 -11.76
N LEU A 50 -18.60 19.31 -11.57
CA LEU A 50 -17.63 19.12 -10.49
C LEU A 50 -17.97 19.89 -9.22
N ARG A 51 -19.15 20.53 -9.17
CA ARG A 51 -19.62 21.18 -7.95
C ARG A 51 -19.83 20.13 -6.87
N SER A 52 -19.38 20.46 -5.66
CA SER A 52 -19.65 19.68 -4.45
C SER A 52 -21.16 19.68 -4.19
N VAL A 53 -21.86 18.59 -4.52
CA VAL A 53 -23.29 18.42 -4.29
C VAL A 53 -23.52 17.21 -3.40
N VAL A 54 -23.99 17.46 -2.17
CA VAL A 54 -24.40 16.40 -1.25
C VAL A 54 -25.63 15.68 -1.81
N LYS A 55 -25.44 14.44 -2.28
CA LYS A 55 -26.55 13.52 -2.63
C LYS A 55 -26.50 12.29 -1.74
N ASN A 56 -27.61 11.95 -1.09
CA ASN A 56 -27.76 10.77 -0.24
C ASN A 56 -26.71 10.66 0.89
N GLY A 57 -26.21 11.80 1.37
CA GLY A 57 -25.30 11.87 2.53
C GLY A 57 -23.82 11.63 2.24
N VAL A 58 -23.41 11.27 1.01
CA VAL A 58 -22.01 11.25 0.56
C VAL A 58 -21.80 12.37 -0.45
N ASN A 59 -20.70 13.10 -0.33
CA ASN A 59 -20.38 14.23 -1.20
C ASN A 59 -19.43 13.83 -2.34
N ILE A 60 -19.77 12.75 -3.06
CA ILE A 60 -19.07 12.35 -4.29
C ILE A 60 -20.08 12.18 -5.43
N SER A 61 -19.71 12.64 -6.64
CA SER A 61 -20.52 12.51 -7.85
C SER A 61 -19.86 11.59 -8.88
N ALA A 62 -20.67 11.11 -9.84
CA ALA A 62 -20.17 10.34 -10.97
C ALA A 62 -19.16 11.15 -11.82
N ASP A 63 -19.40 12.46 -11.92
CA ASP A 63 -18.56 13.38 -12.66
C ASP A 63 -17.22 13.62 -11.97
N GLN A 64 -17.19 13.69 -10.63
CA GLN A 64 -15.94 13.73 -9.86
C GLN A 64 -15.13 12.44 -9.98
N CYS A 65 -15.78 11.27 -9.96
CA CYS A 65 -15.07 10.00 -10.20
C CYS A 65 -14.51 9.94 -11.64
N THR A 66 -15.24 10.54 -12.61
CA THR A 66 -14.79 10.63 -14.00
C THR A 66 -13.59 11.58 -14.16
N ALA A 67 -13.64 12.77 -13.54
CA ALA A 67 -12.50 13.69 -13.52
C ALA A 67 -11.28 13.07 -12.83
N HIS A 68 -11.49 12.28 -11.78
CA HIS A 68 -10.43 11.54 -11.14
C HIS A 68 -9.81 10.50 -12.09
N LEU A 69 -10.61 9.72 -12.82
CA LEU A 69 -10.09 8.80 -13.85
C LEU A 69 -9.26 9.53 -14.92
N LYS A 70 -9.70 10.72 -15.38
CA LYS A 70 -8.92 11.54 -16.32
C LYS A 70 -7.54 11.90 -15.76
N LEU A 71 -7.47 12.27 -14.49
CA LEU A 71 -6.21 12.59 -13.82
C LEU A 71 -5.31 11.36 -13.65
N LEU A 72 -5.88 10.20 -13.31
CA LEU A 72 -5.13 8.94 -13.22
C LEU A 72 -4.55 8.56 -14.59
N GLU A 73 -5.30 8.75 -15.67
CA GLU A 73 -4.79 8.51 -17.03
C GLU A 73 -3.62 9.45 -17.38
N ALA A 74 -3.69 10.72 -17.00
CA ALA A 74 -2.57 11.65 -17.14
C ALA A 74 -1.33 11.20 -16.35
N PHE A 75 -1.51 10.66 -15.13
CA PHE A 75 -0.40 10.08 -14.35
C PHE A 75 0.16 8.82 -15.00
N ASN A 76 -0.69 7.98 -15.60
CA ASN A 76 -0.26 6.78 -16.31
C ASN A 76 0.63 7.14 -17.52
N GLN A 77 0.20 8.11 -18.32
CA GLN A 77 1.00 8.58 -19.46
C GLN A 77 2.31 9.21 -19.03
N LEU A 78 2.29 10.04 -17.99
CA LEU A 78 3.51 10.59 -17.41
C LEU A 78 4.48 9.47 -17.01
N ARG A 79 3.97 8.44 -16.33
CA ARG A 79 4.79 7.29 -15.95
C ARG A 79 5.40 6.65 -17.19
N GLU A 80 4.60 6.25 -18.16
CA GLU A 80 5.05 5.57 -19.39
C GLU A 80 6.08 6.41 -20.16
N ASP A 81 5.84 7.70 -20.35
CA ASP A 81 6.76 8.61 -21.03
C ASP A 81 8.14 8.62 -20.36
N ILE A 82 8.17 8.70 -19.01
CA ILE A 82 9.42 8.71 -18.25
C ILE A 82 10.16 7.38 -18.34
N GLY A 83 9.45 6.25 -18.23
CA GLY A 83 10.09 4.93 -18.33
C GLY A 83 10.67 4.66 -19.73
N GLN A 84 9.96 5.11 -20.77
CA GLN A 84 10.30 4.84 -22.17
C GLN A 84 11.30 5.86 -22.77
N THR A 85 11.56 6.98 -22.10
CA THR A 85 12.53 7.99 -22.58
C THR A 85 13.98 7.50 -22.45
N GLN A 86 14.63 7.22 -23.58
CA GLN A 86 15.99 6.70 -23.63
C GLN A 86 17.02 7.66 -23.03
N GLY A 87 18.00 7.11 -22.30
CA GLY A 87 19.12 7.86 -21.72
C GLY A 87 18.74 8.83 -20.58
N LEU A 88 17.46 8.86 -20.17
CA LEU A 88 17.00 9.80 -19.16
C LEU A 88 17.76 9.61 -17.84
N PHE A 89 18.19 10.73 -17.25
CA PHE A 89 19.02 10.77 -16.04
C PHE A 89 20.40 10.10 -16.16
N GLY A 90 20.90 9.89 -17.38
CA GLY A 90 22.14 9.16 -17.63
C GLY A 90 22.00 7.65 -17.48
N ILE A 91 20.75 7.14 -17.43
CA ILE A 91 20.45 5.70 -17.38
C ILE A 91 20.29 5.22 -18.82
N GLU A 92 21.34 4.62 -19.36
CA GLU A 92 21.38 4.14 -20.74
C GLU A 92 20.64 2.82 -20.94
N ASP A 93 20.05 2.65 -22.12
CA ASP A 93 19.46 1.37 -22.52
C ASP A 93 20.56 0.32 -22.77
N PRO A 94 20.31 -0.97 -22.50
CA PRO A 94 21.30 -2.01 -22.73
C PRO A 94 21.46 -2.25 -24.23
N LYS A 95 22.69 -2.46 -24.66
CA LYS A 95 22.96 -2.90 -26.03
C LYS A 95 22.85 -4.41 -26.08
N PHE A 96 21.95 -4.91 -26.92
CA PHE A 96 21.78 -6.34 -27.15
C PHE A 96 22.35 -6.72 -28.50
N ASP A 97 23.26 -7.70 -28.52
CA ASP A 97 23.89 -8.20 -29.76
C ASP A 97 22.94 -9.12 -30.55
N SER A 98 21.91 -9.67 -29.90
CA SER A 98 20.91 -10.54 -30.52
C SER A 98 19.61 -9.78 -30.84
N PRO A 99 18.98 -10.02 -32.00
CA PRO A 99 17.67 -9.44 -32.32
C PRO A 99 16.60 -9.89 -31.31
N GLU A 100 15.59 -9.03 -31.11
CA GLU A 100 14.45 -9.35 -30.25
C GLU A 100 13.72 -10.60 -30.75
N THR A 101 13.42 -11.52 -29.83
CA THR A 101 12.77 -12.79 -30.17
C THR A 101 11.31 -12.51 -30.51
N THR A 102 10.82 -12.71 -31.74
CA THR A 102 9.40 -12.41 -32.05
C THR A 102 8.38 -13.39 -31.45
N ASP A 103 8.84 -14.43 -30.75
CA ASP A 103 7.98 -15.41 -30.07
C ASP A 103 7.49 -14.88 -28.71
N PRO A 104 6.17 -14.62 -28.54
CA PRO A 104 5.60 -14.13 -27.28
C PRO A 104 5.83 -15.06 -26.09
N HIS A 105 6.08 -16.36 -26.30
CA HIS A 105 6.34 -17.32 -25.24
C HIS A 105 7.81 -17.34 -24.78
N HIS A 106 8.76 -16.99 -25.67
CA HIS A 106 10.20 -16.83 -25.33
C HIS A 106 10.55 -15.40 -24.86
N HIS A 107 9.72 -14.41 -25.18
CA HIS A 107 9.91 -13.01 -24.76
C HIS A 107 9.81 -12.79 -23.24
N VAL A 108 9.15 -13.70 -22.51
CA VAL A 108 8.67 -13.45 -21.13
C VAL A 108 9.72 -13.63 -20.03
N GLN A 109 10.88 -14.14 -20.42
CA GLN A 109 12.09 -14.18 -19.59
C GLN A 109 13.30 -13.77 -20.42
N SER A 110 13.08 -13.06 -21.53
CA SER A 110 14.20 -12.60 -22.31
C SER A 110 14.98 -11.59 -21.45
N PRO A 111 16.31 -11.73 -21.33
CA PRO A 111 17.18 -10.72 -20.75
C PRO A 111 16.82 -9.30 -21.17
N GLN A 112 16.38 -9.14 -22.43
CA GLN A 112 15.94 -7.90 -23.03
C GLN A 112 14.71 -7.30 -22.34
N ALA A 113 13.64 -8.08 -22.16
CA ALA A 113 12.40 -7.59 -21.56
C ALA A 113 12.62 -7.20 -20.09
N LEU A 114 13.37 -8.02 -19.33
CA LEU A 114 13.69 -7.73 -17.94
C LEU A 114 14.54 -6.46 -17.81
N ALA A 115 15.48 -6.25 -18.73
CA ALA A 115 16.32 -5.06 -18.72
C ALA A 115 15.55 -3.78 -18.98
N LYS A 116 14.72 -3.76 -20.02
CA LYS A 116 13.90 -2.59 -20.36
C LYS A 116 12.96 -2.23 -19.22
N LEU A 117 12.33 -3.24 -18.61
CA LEU A 117 11.49 -3.07 -17.44
C LEU A 117 12.25 -2.47 -16.24
N ARG A 118 13.44 -2.99 -15.90
CA ARG A 118 14.24 -2.47 -14.78
C ARG A 118 14.75 -1.05 -15.04
N ILE A 119 15.13 -0.74 -16.27
CA ILE A 119 15.58 0.61 -16.65
C ILE A 119 14.44 1.61 -16.57
N ALA A 120 13.25 1.24 -17.07
CA ALA A 120 12.06 2.07 -16.95
C ALA A 120 11.71 2.33 -15.47
N GLU A 121 11.74 1.28 -14.64
CA GLU A 121 11.49 1.39 -13.20
C GLU A 121 12.53 2.29 -12.50
N LYS A 122 13.81 2.19 -12.89
CA LYS A 122 14.87 3.04 -12.33
C LYS A 122 14.71 4.50 -12.75
N ARG A 123 14.37 4.79 -14.01
CA ARG A 123 14.07 6.17 -14.45
C ARG A 123 12.90 6.75 -13.66
N TRP A 124 11.87 5.94 -13.46
CA TRP A 124 10.71 6.32 -12.65
C TRP A 124 11.07 6.60 -11.19
N SER A 125 11.94 5.78 -10.58
CA SER A 125 12.37 6.00 -9.19
C SER A 125 13.07 7.35 -9.00
N VAL A 126 13.96 7.72 -9.93
CA VAL A 126 14.65 9.02 -9.93
C VAL A 126 13.67 10.16 -10.17
N TYR A 127 12.75 10.02 -11.12
CA TYR A 127 11.73 11.03 -11.42
C TYR A 127 10.84 11.31 -10.21
N VAL A 128 10.36 10.26 -9.53
CA VAL A 128 9.50 10.39 -8.33
C VAL A 128 10.26 11.02 -7.17
N ALA A 129 11.54 10.67 -6.95
CA ALA A 129 12.35 11.32 -5.91
C ALA A 129 12.50 12.83 -6.16
N ARG A 130 12.69 13.24 -7.42
CA ARG A 130 12.70 14.65 -7.84
C ARG A 130 11.33 15.32 -7.64
N ALA A 131 10.25 14.64 -8.02
CA ALA A 131 8.88 15.15 -7.88
C ALA A 131 8.53 15.44 -6.41
N VAL A 132 8.96 14.59 -5.47
CA VAL A 132 8.76 14.80 -4.03
C VAL A 132 9.52 16.02 -3.52
N ASP A 133 10.75 16.24 -3.99
CA ASP A 133 11.52 17.45 -3.64
C ASP A 133 10.89 18.73 -4.19
N ARG A 134 10.39 18.68 -5.44
CA ARG A 134 9.63 19.76 -6.07
C ARG A 134 8.33 20.04 -5.31
N PHE A 135 7.62 19.00 -4.86
CA PHE A 135 6.43 19.14 -4.00
C PHE A 135 6.78 19.75 -2.64
N GLU A 136 7.88 19.34 -2.00
CA GLU A 136 8.33 19.92 -0.74
C GLU A 136 8.64 21.42 -0.89
N ARG A 137 9.33 21.80 -1.98
CA ARG A 137 9.58 23.21 -2.32
C ARG A 137 8.27 23.98 -2.47
N TRP A 138 7.36 23.50 -3.31
CA TRP A 138 6.06 24.12 -3.56
C TRP A 138 5.21 24.21 -2.28
N TYR A 139 5.17 23.15 -1.46
CA TYR A 139 4.47 23.14 -0.17
C TYR A 139 5.01 24.19 0.79
N ASN A 140 6.32 24.43 0.80
CA ASN A 140 6.96 25.41 1.67
C ASN A 140 6.79 26.85 1.17
N THR A 141 6.79 27.08 -0.14
CA THR A 141 6.73 28.43 -0.72
C THR A 141 5.32 28.90 -1.06
N CYS A 142 4.45 28.00 -1.54
CA CYS A 142 3.15 28.34 -2.12
C CYS A 142 1.97 28.03 -1.18
N VAL A 143 2.13 27.12 -0.21
CA VAL A 143 1.05 26.76 0.72
C VAL A 143 1.21 27.54 2.03
N PRO A 144 0.35 28.53 2.33
CA PRO A 144 0.47 29.33 3.54
C PRO A 144 0.06 28.54 4.79
N ALA A 145 0.65 28.90 5.93
CA ALA A 145 0.21 28.45 7.25
C ALA A 145 -0.99 29.31 7.70
N THR A 146 -2.19 28.90 7.32
CA THR A 146 -3.44 29.59 7.67
C THR A 146 -4.51 28.65 8.19
N MET A 147 -5.37 29.21 9.03
CA MET A 147 -6.60 28.60 9.54
C MET A 147 -7.71 29.64 9.56
N GLY A 148 -8.84 29.33 8.93
CA GLY A 148 -9.98 30.25 8.84
C GLY A 148 -9.69 31.48 7.98
N GLY A 149 -8.75 31.40 7.04
CA GLY A 149 -8.34 32.52 6.19
C GLY A 149 -7.38 33.52 6.86
N ALA A 150 -6.89 33.22 8.06
CA ALA A 150 -5.92 34.05 8.78
C ALA A 150 -4.60 33.29 9.03
N PRO A 151 -3.44 33.97 9.07
CA PRO A 151 -2.18 33.34 9.46
C PRO A 151 -2.29 32.62 10.81
N CYS A 152 -1.73 31.42 10.88
CA CYS A 152 -1.77 30.56 12.07
C CYS A 152 -0.38 29.97 12.32
N ASP A 153 0.07 30.01 13.57
CA ASP A 153 1.28 29.33 13.99
C ASP A 153 1.08 27.81 14.03
N GLY A 154 2.20 27.09 14.10
CA GLY A 154 2.20 25.64 14.31
C GLY A 154 1.61 25.24 15.66
N LEU A 155 1.12 24.00 15.74
CA LEU A 155 0.59 23.44 16.98
C LEU A 155 1.69 23.29 18.03
N THR A 156 1.39 23.69 19.26
CA THR A 156 2.27 23.49 20.43
C THR A 156 1.77 22.37 21.34
N GLY A 157 2.69 21.71 22.04
CA GLY A 157 2.39 20.71 23.06
C GLY A 157 1.52 21.25 24.19
N ASN A 158 1.75 22.50 24.60
CA ASN A 158 0.93 23.21 25.57
C ASN A 158 -0.52 23.35 25.09
N GLN A 159 -0.75 23.68 23.82
CA GLN A 159 -2.12 23.75 23.27
C GLN A 159 -2.83 22.40 23.35
N ILE A 160 -2.15 21.28 23.06
CA ILE A 160 -2.74 19.94 23.20
C ILE A 160 -3.25 19.69 24.63
N CYS A 161 -2.56 20.22 25.64
CA CYS A 161 -2.89 19.99 27.04
C CYS A 161 -3.91 20.99 27.61
N THR A 162 -4.00 22.20 27.04
CA THR A 162 -4.72 23.33 27.66
C THR A 162 -5.85 23.91 26.81
N THR A 163 -5.79 23.77 25.48
CA THR A 163 -6.78 24.37 24.57
C THR A 163 -8.05 23.54 24.50
N LYS A 164 -9.20 24.19 24.75
CA LYS A 164 -10.53 23.58 24.58
C LYS A 164 -10.92 23.59 23.09
N GLY A 165 -11.67 22.58 22.67
CA GLY A 165 -12.25 22.53 21.32
C GLY A 165 -11.31 22.04 20.22
N LEU A 166 -10.11 21.53 20.57
CA LEU A 166 -9.20 20.95 19.57
C LEU A 166 -9.81 19.74 18.83
N ASP A 167 -10.76 19.05 19.43
CA ASP A 167 -11.55 17.98 18.80
C ASP A 167 -12.34 18.46 17.57
N LYS A 168 -12.53 19.77 17.40
CA LYS A 168 -13.24 20.37 16.27
C LYS A 168 -12.32 21.11 15.31
N VAL A 169 -11.01 21.08 15.54
CA VAL A 169 -10.05 21.95 14.82
C VAL A 169 -10.07 21.73 13.31
N ALA A 170 -10.35 20.51 12.85
CA ALA A 170 -10.48 20.20 11.43
C ALA A 170 -11.52 21.10 10.73
N TYR A 171 -12.62 21.43 11.42
CA TYR A 171 -13.72 22.25 10.91
C TYR A 171 -13.42 23.75 10.87
N HIS A 172 -12.25 24.19 11.32
CA HIS A 172 -11.86 25.60 11.31
C HIS A 172 -11.14 26.01 10.01
N GLY A 173 -10.71 25.05 9.19
CA GLY A 173 -10.08 25.34 7.90
C GLY A 173 -11.08 25.86 6.87
N LEU A 174 -10.63 26.77 6.01
CA LEU A 174 -11.34 27.23 4.82
C LEU A 174 -10.50 26.99 3.56
N PRO A 175 -11.10 26.58 2.43
CA PRO A 175 -10.34 26.37 1.19
C PRO A 175 -9.54 27.62 0.77
N ILE A 176 -8.27 27.41 0.43
CA ILE A 176 -7.36 28.44 -0.07
C ILE A 176 -7.75 28.74 -1.51
N LYS A 177 -8.44 29.86 -1.74
CA LYS A 177 -8.97 30.23 -3.07
C LYS A 177 -7.91 30.25 -4.15
N GLN A 178 -6.70 30.73 -3.83
CA GLN A 178 -5.59 30.82 -4.78
C GLN A 178 -5.26 29.44 -5.36
N LEU A 179 -5.17 28.41 -4.52
CA LEU A 179 -4.86 27.04 -4.96
C LEU A 179 -5.99 26.36 -5.75
N THR A 180 -7.16 27.01 -5.86
CA THR A 180 -8.31 26.51 -6.64
C THR A 180 -8.44 27.13 -8.03
N LEU A 181 -7.49 27.99 -8.42
CA LEU A 181 -7.48 28.67 -9.72
C LEU A 181 -6.64 27.88 -10.74
N PRO A 182 -7.07 27.77 -12.01
CA PRO A 182 -6.28 27.12 -13.07
C PRO A 182 -4.87 27.70 -13.21
N ASP A 183 -4.73 29.02 -13.08
CA ASP A 183 -3.46 29.76 -13.18
C ASP A 183 -2.51 29.57 -11.99
N GLN A 184 -2.90 28.77 -11.00
CA GLN A 184 -2.11 28.49 -9.79
C GLN A 184 -1.83 27.00 -9.62
N LEU A 185 -2.23 26.17 -10.60
CA LEU A 185 -1.98 24.75 -10.55
C LEU A 185 -0.48 24.47 -10.66
N PRO A 186 0.07 23.59 -9.81
CA PRO A 186 1.44 23.14 -9.98
C PRO A 186 1.54 22.12 -11.14
N PRO A 187 2.75 21.77 -11.59
CA PRO A 187 2.96 20.77 -12.62
C PRO A 187 2.45 19.39 -12.21
N LEU A 188 2.25 18.52 -13.22
CA LEU A 188 1.60 17.22 -13.06
C LEU A 188 2.31 16.31 -12.05
N ASP A 189 3.65 16.38 -11.94
CA ASP A 189 4.43 15.61 -10.99
C ASP A 189 4.21 16.05 -9.53
N VAL A 190 4.10 17.36 -9.29
CA VAL A 190 3.73 17.92 -7.99
C VAL A 190 2.27 17.59 -7.64
N LEU A 191 1.35 17.63 -8.63
CA LEU A 191 -0.04 17.18 -8.45
C LEU A 191 -0.13 15.69 -8.08
N MET A 192 0.71 14.84 -8.68
CA MET A 192 0.78 13.40 -8.38
C MET A 192 1.21 13.13 -6.93
N VAL A 193 2.21 13.87 -6.45
CA VAL A 193 2.65 13.79 -5.04
C VAL A 193 1.55 14.30 -4.11
N TRP A 194 0.90 15.43 -4.44
CA TRP A 194 -0.19 15.97 -3.63
C TRP A 194 -1.38 15.00 -3.54
N HIS A 195 -1.77 14.40 -4.68
CA HIS A 195 -2.80 13.36 -4.76
C HIS A 195 -2.47 12.19 -3.81
N SER A 196 -1.28 11.59 -3.96
CA SER A 196 -0.84 10.44 -3.15
C SER A 196 -0.80 10.78 -1.65
N TYR A 197 -0.46 12.02 -1.31
CA TYR A 197 -0.42 12.47 0.07
C TYR A 197 -1.82 12.58 0.70
N ILE A 198 -2.80 13.16 0.00
CA ILE A 198 -4.17 13.28 0.51
C ILE A 198 -4.83 11.90 0.70
N LEU A 199 -4.47 10.90 -0.11
CA LEU A 199 -4.95 9.52 0.04
C LEU A 199 -4.48 8.82 1.32
N ASN A 200 -3.63 9.49 2.12
CA ASN A 200 -3.23 9.10 3.48
C ASN A 200 -3.86 10.06 4.52
N PRO A 201 -5.18 10.01 4.74
CA PRO A 201 -5.96 11.10 5.33
C PRO A 201 -5.52 11.48 6.74
N ARG A 202 -5.15 10.49 7.59
CA ARG A 202 -4.69 10.79 8.96
C ARG A 202 -3.31 11.44 8.99
N CYS A 203 -2.40 11.02 8.12
CA CYS A 203 -1.05 11.60 8.04
C CYS A 203 -1.12 13.03 7.50
N PHE A 204 -1.87 13.23 6.41
CA PHE A 204 -2.09 14.53 5.80
C PHE A 204 -2.73 15.53 6.77
N PHE A 205 -3.78 15.09 7.49
CA PHE A 205 -4.42 15.92 8.52
C PHE A 205 -3.46 16.26 9.67
N GLU A 206 -2.73 15.27 10.20
CA GLU A 206 -1.80 15.46 11.31
C GLU A 206 -0.72 16.49 10.98
N ASP A 207 -0.13 16.44 9.78
CA ASP A 207 0.88 17.42 9.36
C ASP A 207 0.28 18.80 9.10
N CYS A 208 -0.87 18.89 8.42
CA CYS A 208 -1.55 20.18 8.26
C CYS A 208 -1.90 20.82 9.61
N PHE A 209 -2.29 20.00 10.59
CA PHE A 209 -2.57 20.49 11.94
C PHE A 209 -1.29 20.92 12.67
N ARG A 210 -0.22 20.11 12.59
CA ARG A 210 1.08 20.42 13.24
C ARG A 210 1.69 21.71 12.69
N TYR A 211 1.63 21.92 11.37
CA TYR A 211 2.24 23.06 10.70
C TYR A 211 1.30 24.27 10.51
N GLY A 212 0.12 24.28 11.13
CA GLY A 212 -0.81 25.41 11.05
C GLY A 212 -1.43 25.62 9.66
N LYS A 213 -1.48 24.59 8.82
CA LYS A 213 -1.98 24.63 7.42
C LYS A 213 -3.37 24.01 7.27
N LEU A 214 -4.30 24.31 8.18
CA LEU A 214 -5.63 23.71 8.16
C LEU A 214 -6.52 24.21 7.00
N ASP A 215 -6.24 25.39 6.45
CA ASP A 215 -6.87 25.84 5.21
C ASP A 215 -6.43 25.00 4.00
N PHE A 216 -5.17 24.54 3.97
CA PHE A 216 -4.70 23.60 2.96
C PHE A 216 -5.37 22.24 3.09
N PHE A 217 -5.51 21.74 4.33
CA PHE A 217 -6.35 20.59 4.60
C PHE A 217 -7.78 20.80 4.10
N ALA A 218 -8.39 21.96 4.29
CA ALA A 218 -9.75 22.23 3.80
C ALA A 218 -9.85 22.39 2.27
N THR A 219 -8.74 22.68 1.59
CA THR A 219 -8.73 22.95 0.13
C THR A 219 -9.04 21.71 -0.69
N GLY A 220 -8.42 20.58 -0.34
CA GLY A 220 -8.50 19.35 -1.15
C GLY A 220 -7.93 19.53 -2.56
N LEU A 221 -8.15 18.52 -3.41
CA LEU A 221 -7.69 18.56 -4.79
C LEU A 221 -8.66 19.42 -5.65
N PRO A 222 -8.20 20.47 -6.34
CA PRO A 222 -9.06 21.47 -6.98
C PRO A 222 -9.60 21.00 -8.35
N TRP A 223 -10.58 20.08 -8.34
CA TRP A 223 -11.14 19.47 -9.55
C TRP A 223 -11.59 20.47 -10.62
N THR A 224 -12.22 21.58 -10.23
CA THR A 224 -12.70 22.61 -11.16
C THR A 224 -11.57 23.34 -11.88
N ALA A 225 -10.35 23.31 -11.35
CA ALA A 225 -9.17 23.83 -12.01
C ALA A 225 -8.44 22.75 -12.82
N ILE A 226 -8.34 21.54 -12.28
CA ILE A 226 -7.57 20.44 -12.89
C ILE A 226 -8.25 19.90 -14.15
N ASP A 227 -9.55 19.62 -14.09
CA ASP A 227 -10.26 18.92 -15.17
C ASP A 227 -10.22 19.65 -16.53
N PRO A 228 -10.35 21.00 -16.59
CA PRO A 228 -10.19 21.76 -17.83
C PRO A 228 -8.77 21.74 -18.40
N CYS A 229 -7.76 21.45 -17.57
CA CYS A 229 -6.36 21.36 -17.98
C CYS A 229 -5.98 19.96 -18.50
N ILE A 230 -6.91 19.00 -18.57
CA ILE A 230 -6.63 17.66 -19.12
C ILE A 230 -7.33 17.53 -20.47
N ASP A 231 -6.54 17.26 -21.51
CA ASP A 231 -7.03 17.03 -22.87
C ASP A 231 -8.04 15.87 -22.90
N LEU A 232 -9.14 16.01 -23.64
CA LEU A 232 -10.22 15.02 -23.62
C LEU A 232 -9.93 13.76 -24.43
N VAL A 233 -8.94 13.83 -25.33
CA VAL A 233 -8.58 12.73 -26.22
C VAL A 233 -7.23 12.17 -25.81
N THR A 234 -6.23 13.04 -25.63
CA THR A 234 -4.89 12.59 -25.27
C THR A 234 -4.70 12.44 -23.77
N PHE A 235 -5.56 13.02 -22.92
CA PHE A 235 -5.34 13.12 -21.46
C PHE A 235 -4.02 13.81 -21.05
N GLU A 236 -3.37 14.50 -21.99
CA GLU A 236 -2.20 15.33 -21.72
C GLU A 236 -2.60 16.51 -20.81
N PHE A 237 -1.79 16.77 -19.79
CA PHE A 237 -2.00 17.90 -18.88
C PHE A 237 -1.46 19.20 -19.48
N LYS A 238 -2.37 20.08 -19.90
CA LYS A 238 -2.16 21.38 -20.54
C LYS A 238 -2.61 22.52 -19.62
N PRO A 239 -1.76 22.98 -18.70
CA PRO A 239 -2.05 24.13 -17.84
C PRO A 239 -2.04 25.44 -18.64
N SER A 240 -2.45 26.55 -18.00
CA SER A 240 -2.27 27.88 -18.60
C SER A 240 -0.81 28.32 -18.56
N VAL A 241 -0.41 29.21 -19.48
CA VAL A 241 0.93 29.84 -19.46
C VAL A 241 1.18 30.55 -18.14
N GLN A 242 0.14 31.14 -17.54
CA GLN A 242 0.28 31.83 -16.27
C GLN A 242 0.58 30.87 -15.10
N ALA A 243 0.04 29.65 -15.11
CA ALA A 243 0.38 28.63 -14.12
C ALA A 243 1.86 28.23 -14.20
N VAL A 244 2.40 28.12 -15.42
CA VAL A 244 3.82 27.87 -15.68
C VAL A 244 4.68 28.95 -15.04
N GLU A 245 4.43 30.21 -15.41
CA GLU A 245 5.19 31.37 -14.89
C GLU A 245 5.09 31.49 -13.36
N ASN A 246 3.89 31.29 -12.79
CA ASN A 246 3.67 31.42 -11.35
C ASN A 246 4.41 30.35 -10.55
N PHE A 247 4.42 29.11 -11.04
CA PHE A 247 5.17 28.02 -10.39
C PHE A 247 6.67 28.30 -10.41
N GLU A 248 7.22 28.63 -11.58
CA GLU A 248 8.66 28.89 -11.75
C GLU A 248 9.11 30.10 -10.90
N ALA A 249 8.32 31.18 -10.91
CA ALA A 249 8.61 32.38 -10.12
C ALA A 249 8.54 32.12 -8.60
N SER A 250 7.57 31.31 -8.14
CA SER A 250 7.35 31.08 -6.71
C SER A 250 8.33 30.06 -6.11
N THR A 251 8.75 29.08 -6.90
CA THR A 251 9.58 27.96 -6.42
C THR A 251 11.05 28.09 -6.81
N GLY A 252 11.37 28.83 -7.87
CA GLY A 252 12.70 28.88 -8.48
C GLY A 252 13.09 27.61 -9.24
N LEU A 253 12.15 26.68 -9.44
CA LEU A 253 12.33 25.43 -10.18
C LEU A 253 11.79 25.57 -11.59
N CYS A 254 12.26 24.75 -12.54
CA CYS A 254 11.68 24.71 -13.87
C CYS A 254 10.29 24.08 -13.85
N TRP A 255 9.41 24.47 -14.76
CA TRP A 255 8.07 23.86 -14.86
C TRP A 255 8.16 22.35 -15.11
N SER A 256 9.00 21.93 -16.06
CA SER A 256 9.26 20.51 -16.29
C SER A 256 10.29 19.99 -15.30
N ASN A 257 9.97 18.89 -14.62
CA ASN A 257 10.90 18.13 -13.79
C ASN A 257 12.19 17.79 -14.54
N LEU A 258 12.09 17.46 -15.84
CA LEU A 258 13.24 17.06 -16.66
C LEU A 258 14.23 18.20 -16.93
N ASN A 259 13.79 19.45 -16.76
CA ASN A 259 14.61 20.62 -17.01
C ASN A 259 15.37 21.08 -15.75
N ASP A 260 15.02 20.56 -14.57
CA ASP A 260 15.79 20.82 -13.34
C ASP A 260 17.19 20.18 -13.41
N GLY A 261 18.13 20.75 -12.64
CA GLY A 261 19.49 20.22 -12.53
C GLY A 261 19.57 18.76 -12.06
N MET A 262 20.65 18.08 -12.45
CA MET A 262 20.92 16.67 -12.09
C MET A 262 21.46 16.48 -10.66
N GLU A 263 21.61 17.56 -9.90
CA GLU A 263 22.09 17.55 -8.53
C GLU A 263 21.07 18.22 -7.58
N ARG A 264 21.02 17.72 -6.35
CA ARG A 264 20.31 18.32 -5.22
C ARG A 264 21.33 18.92 -4.25
N THR A 265 20.99 20.08 -3.68
CA THR A 265 21.75 20.65 -2.57
C THR A 265 21.20 20.17 -1.23
N LEU A 266 22.07 19.59 -0.40
CA LEU A 266 21.80 19.23 0.99
C LEU A 266 22.53 20.19 1.94
N SER A 267 21.99 20.43 3.13
CA SER A 267 22.75 21.06 4.22
C SER A 267 23.44 19.98 5.05
N CYS A 268 24.76 20.06 5.21
CA CYS A 268 25.49 19.11 6.05
C CYS A 268 24.98 19.16 7.50
N PRO A 269 24.53 18.04 8.10
CA PRO A 269 23.98 18.08 9.45
C PRO A 269 24.96 18.49 10.56
N ARG A 270 26.27 18.40 10.32
CA ARG A 270 27.31 18.76 11.29
C ARG A 270 27.78 20.22 11.17
N CYS A 271 28.09 20.68 9.96
CA CYS A 271 28.69 22.00 9.74
C CYS A 271 27.79 23.00 9.00
N HIS A 272 26.59 22.57 8.59
CA HIS A 272 25.59 23.33 7.85
C HIS A 272 25.98 23.82 6.45
N ASN A 273 27.22 23.60 6.01
CA ASN A 273 27.63 23.91 4.64
C ASN A 273 26.83 23.12 3.60
N SER A 274 26.59 23.76 2.47
CA SER A 274 25.92 23.16 1.31
C SER A 274 26.77 22.04 0.70
N VAL A 275 26.14 20.90 0.45
CA VAL A 275 26.71 19.73 -0.21
C VAL A 275 25.88 19.44 -1.46
N SER A 276 26.49 19.54 -2.64
CA SER A 276 25.84 19.11 -3.88
C SER A 276 25.96 17.60 -4.04
N VAL A 277 24.85 16.93 -4.33
CA VAL A 277 24.79 15.48 -4.54
C VAL A 277 24.00 15.16 -5.80
N PRO A 278 24.42 14.19 -6.62
CA PRO A 278 23.63 13.79 -7.79
C PRO A 278 22.35 13.08 -7.37
N TRP A 279 21.30 13.21 -8.18
CA TRP A 279 20.07 12.44 -7.99
C TRP A 279 20.31 10.94 -8.13
N THR A 280 21.07 10.54 -9.14
CA THR A 280 21.58 9.18 -9.30
C THR A 280 22.96 9.25 -9.94
N GLN A 281 23.80 8.27 -9.67
CA GLN A 281 25.10 8.11 -10.33
C GLN A 281 25.44 6.62 -10.36
N ASP A 282 26.22 6.21 -11.36
CA ASP A 282 26.65 4.81 -11.55
C ASP A 282 25.50 3.79 -11.66
N SER A 283 24.30 4.25 -12.06
CA SER A 283 23.18 3.40 -12.43
C SER A 283 23.43 2.78 -13.80
N VAL A 284 23.95 1.55 -13.84
CA VAL A 284 24.35 0.88 -15.08
C VAL A 284 23.79 -0.53 -15.19
N TRP A 285 23.47 -0.92 -16.42
CA TRP A 285 23.24 -2.32 -16.74
C TRP A 285 24.58 -3.06 -16.81
N THR A 286 24.75 -4.11 -16.01
CA THR A 286 25.95 -4.93 -15.99
C THR A 286 25.80 -6.17 -16.88
N SER A 287 26.92 -6.78 -17.29
CA SER A 287 26.90 -8.05 -18.02
C SER A 287 26.37 -9.17 -17.12
N GLY A 288 25.23 -9.78 -17.46
CA GLY A 288 24.67 -10.92 -16.69
C GLY A 288 23.28 -10.68 -16.08
N ASP A 289 22.41 -9.91 -16.76
CA ASP A 289 21.00 -9.67 -16.40
C ASP A 289 20.73 -8.85 -15.13
N GLU A 290 21.76 -8.18 -14.60
CA GLU A 290 21.67 -7.37 -13.38
C GLU A 290 21.97 -5.89 -13.63
N MET A 291 21.21 -5.03 -12.94
CA MET A 291 21.37 -3.58 -12.98
C MET A 291 21.91 -3.11 -11.64
N THR A 292 23.00 -2.35 -11.67
CA THR A 292 23.49 -1.63 -10.49
C THR A 292 22.55 -0.45 -10.22
N PRO A 293 21.96 -0.33 -9.02
CA PRO A 293 20.97 0.72 -8.72
C PRO A 293 21.48 2.15 -8.64
N GLY A 294 22.80 2.36 -8.58
CA GLY A 294 23.44 3.63 -8.28
C GLY A 294 23.57 3.92 -6.78
N ASN A 295 24.19 5.05 -6.44
CA ASN A 295 24.40 5.52 -5.04
C ASN A 295 24.20 7.04 -4.85
N GLY A 296 23.44 7.69 -5.75
CA GLY A 296 22.96 9.06 -5.60
C GLY A 296 21.77 9.17 -4.63
N TYR A 297 21.23 10.38 -4.47
CA TYR A 297 20.19 10.66 -3.46
C TYR A 297 18.85 9.94 -3.70
N ALA A 298 18.54 9.56 -4.93
CA ALA A 298 17.36 8.76 -5.28
C ALA A 298 17.61 7.24 -5.18
N ASP A 299 18.81 6.84 -4.77
CA ASP A 299 19.26 5.45 -4.75
C ASP A 299 19.33 4.94 -3.31
N GLY A 300 19.06 3.64 -3.10
CA GLY A 300 18.99 3.05 -1.75
C GLY A 300 20.30 3.12 -0.97
N ASP A 301 21.43 3.00 -1.67
CA ASP A 301 22.77 3.00 -1.09
C ASP A 301 23.42 4.40 -1.07
N PHE A 302 22.61 5.47 -1.03
CA PHE A 302 23.07 6.85 -0.99
C PHE A 302 24.17 7.07 0.05
N LEU A 303 25.31 7.58 -0.44
CA LEU A 303 26.47 7.91 0.37
C LEU A 303 27.22 9.11 -0.21
N THR A 304 27.44 10.12 0.62
CA THR A 304 28.36 11.23 0.31
C THR A 304 29.13 11.68 1.54
N ASN A 305 30.28 12.33 1.34
CA ASN A 305 31.06 12.95 2.42
C ASN A 305 31.04 14.48 2.28
N CYS A 306 30.80 15.17 3.39
CA CYS A 306 30.89 16.62 3.42
C CYS A 306 32.34 17.08 3.20
N ARG A 307 32.61 17.87 2.16
CA ARG A 307 33.96 18.35 1.83
C ARG A 307 34.59 19.26 2.90
N THR A 308 33.79 19.84 3.81
CA THR A 308 34.29 20.74 4.86
C THR A 308 34.66 20.01 6.15
N CYS A 309 33.83 19.07 6.59
CA CYS A 309 33.99 18.44 7.91
C CYS A 309 34.06 16.91 7.86
N ASP A 310 34.16 16.35 6.64
CA ASP A 310 34.27 14.92 6.33
C ASP A 310 33.16 14.03 6.93
N THR A 311 32.04 14.66 7.31
CA THR A 311 30.88 13.92 7.83
C THR A 311 30.28 13.05 6.74
N LYS A 312 30.16 11.76 7.03
CA LYS A 312 29.43 10.78 6.22
C LYS A 312 27.94 11.09 6.25
N ILE A 313 27.32 11.25 5.08
CA ILE A 313 25.89 11.51 4.92
C ILE A 313 25.28 10.35 4.16
N THR A 314 24.32 9.68 4.79
CA THR A 314 23.52 8.58 4.23
C THR A 314 22.04 8.83 4.46
N HIS A 315 21.15 8.07 3.81
CA HIS A 315 19.71 8.15 4.11
C HIS A 315 19.41 7.87 5.59
N ASP A 316 20.09 6.91 6.20
CA ASP A 316 19.92 6.59 7.62
C ASP A 316 20.33 7.73 8.52
N PHE A 317 21.47 8.37 8.24
CA PHE A 317 21.90 9.52 9.01
C PHE A 317 20.90 10.68 8.85
N LEU A 318 20.39 10.96 7.64
CA LEU A 318 19.38 12.00 7.44
C LEU A 318 18.07 11.72 8.19
N ARG A 319 17.64 10.46 8.31
CA ARG A 319 16.46 10.06 9.13
C ARG A 319 16.67 10.34 10.61
N VAL A 320 17.87 10.05 11.12
CA VAL A 320 18.27 10.36 12.50
C VAL A 320 18.29 11.87 12.74
N GLN A 321 18.78 12.65 11.76
CA GLN A 321 18.80 14.11 11.85
C GLN A 321 17.40 14.73 11.80
N LYS A 322 16.48 14.17 11.01
CA LYS A 322 15.05 14.51 11.09
C LYS A 322 14.49 14.29 12.50
N PHE A 323 14.75 13.12 13.10
CA PHE A 323 14.33 12.82 14.48
C PHE A 323 14.93 13.81 15.48
N LYS A 324 16.23 14.10 15.37
CA LYS A 324 16.93 15.09 16.19
C LYS A 324 16.24 16.46 16.11
N ALA A 325 16.01 16.96 14.90
CA ALA A 325 15.37 18.25 14.67
C ALA A 325 13.96 18.31 15.29
N ASP A 326 13.15 17.25 15.16
CA ASP A 326 11.82 17.18 15.77
C ASP A 326 11.90 17.15 17.32
N VAL A 327 12.88 16.46 17.92
CA VAL A 327 13.10 16.48 19.38
C VAL A 327 13.58 17.84 19.86
N GLU A 328 14.46 18.52 19.11
CA GLU A 328 14.92 19.87 19.42
C GLU A 328 13.78 20.88 19.33
N ALA A 329 12.96 20.82 18.27
CA ALA A 329 11.78 21.67 18.09
C ALA A 329 10.72 21.46 19.19
N PHE A 330 10.60 20.25 19.72
CA PHE A 330 9.74 19.97 20.87
C PHE A 330 10.34 20.51 22.18
N THR A 331 11.63 20.26 22.43
CA THR A 331 12.25 20.56 23.74
C THR A 331 12.68 22.02 23.92
N ARG A 332 12.84 22.79 22.83
CA ARG A 332 13.28 24.20 22.85
C ARG A 332 12.71 24.97 21.65
N PRO A 333 12.62 26.32 21.74
CA PRO A 333 11.47 27.06 22.24
C PRO A 333 10.12 26.87 21.49
N SER A 334 10.06 26.14 20.37
CA SER A 334 8.84 26.02 19.55
C SER A 334 7.75 25.12 20.14
N ASP A 335 8.09 24.21 21.07
CA ASP A 335 7.15 23.26 21.70
C ASP A 335 6.33 22.45 20.66
N THR A 336 6.92 22.17 19.49
CA THR A 336 6.22 21.46 18.41
C THR A 336 6.13 19.97 18.71
N PRO A 337 4.94 19.37 18.81
CA PRO A 337 4.79 17.93 19.06
C PRO A 337 5.45 17.08 17.99
N LEU A 338 6.02 15.93 18.38
CA LEU A 338 6.52 14.94 17.42
C LEU A 338 5.37 14.43 16.52
N PRO A 339 5.64 14.09 15.25
CA PRO A 339 4.66 13.46 14.37
C PRO A 339 4.22 12.10 14.95
N GLY A 340 2.98 11.71 14.70
CA GLY A 340 2.37 10.48 15.23
C GLY A 340 1.85 10.58 16.67
N THR A 341 1.89 11.78 17.28
CA THR A 341 1.57 12.00 18.70
C THR A 341 0.46 13.02 18.96
N VAL A 342 -0.27 13.47 17.92
CA VAL A 342 -1.34 14.48 18.09
C VAL A 342 -2.75 13.90 17.95
N LEU A 343 -2.90 12.77 17.26
CA LEU A 343 -4.19 12.09 17.07
C LEU A 343 -4.34 10.88 18.00
N ASN A 344 -5.56 10.62 18.45
CA ASN A 344 -5.91 9.41 19.19
C ASN A 344 -6.03 8.17 18.25
N LYS A 345 -6.38 7.00 18.81
CA LYS A 345 -6.55 5.74 18.04
C LYS A 345 -7.64 5.79 16.96
N ASP A 346 -8.59 6.71 17.11
CA ASP A 346 -9.73 6.90 16.22
C ASP A 346 -9.44 7.97 15.16
N GLY A 347 -8.20 8.50 15.11
CA GLY A 347 -7.74 9.48 14.12
C GLY A 347 -8.15 10.92 14.44
N GLN A 348 -8.64 11.19 15.65
CA GLN A 348 -9.14 12.50 16.06
C GLN A 348 -8.17 13.18 17.03
N PRO A 349 -8.08 14.53 17.04
CA PRO A 349 -7.57 15.25 18.19
C PRO A 349 -8.47 14.94 19.41
N GLY A 350 -7.88 14.55 20.53
CA GLY A 350 -8.65 14.19 21.72
C GLY A 350 -9.20 15.42 22.45
N LYS A 351 -10.37 15.25 23.09
CA LYS A 351 -10.85 16.17 24.14
C LYS A 351 -10.00 15.94 25.40
N PRO A 352 -9.28 16.95 25.92
CA PRO A 352 -8.59 16.80 27.20
C PRO A 352 -9.60 16.41 28.28
N THR A 353 -9.44 15.24 28.88
CA THR A 353 -10.35 14.76 29.94
C THR A 353 -10.16 15.55 31.22
N VAL A 354 -8.93 16.01 31.47
CA VAL A 354 -8.53 16.90 32.57
C VAL A 354 -7.59 17.94 31.99
N LEU A 355 -7.94 19.22 32.10
CA LEU A 355 -7.09 20.30 31.60
C LEU A 355 -5.72 20.29 32.31
N GLY A 356 -4.66 20.49 31.53
CA GLY A 356 -3.27 20.44 32.01
C GLY A 356 -2.73 19.01 32.20
N SER A 357 -3.54 17.96 32.03
CA SER A 357 -3.05 16.58 31.98
C SER A 357 -2.86 16.14 30.54
N PRO A 358 -1.64 15.71 30.14
CA PRO A 358 -1.39 15.25 28.78
C PRO A 358 -2.24 14.03 28.42
N PRO A 359 -2.79 13.97 27.19
CA PRO A 359 -3.51 12.79 26.73
C PRO A 359 -2.58 11.61 26.45
N GLU A 360 -3.13 10.38 26.47
CA GLU A 360 -2.34 9.13 26.32
C GLU A 360 -1.54 9.06 25.02
N TYR A 361 -2.04 9.64 23.93
CA TYR A 361 -1.35 9.66 22.64
C TYR A 361 -0.16 10.64 22.60
N PHE A 362 -0.08 11.58 23.54
CA PHE A 362 1.01 12.54 23.68
C PHE A 362 2.18 11.99 24.53
N PHE A 363 2.07 10.75 25.01
CA PHE A 363 3.05 10.12 25.90
C PHE A 363 4.52 10.15 25.40
N PRO A 364 4.83 9.96 24.10
CA PRO A 364 6.22 10.09 23.64
C PRO A 364 6.84 11.45 24.00
N ASN A 365 6.08 12.54 23.80
CA ASN A 365 6.52 13.88 24.15
C ASN A 365 6.71 14.04 25.67
N THR A 366 5.80 13.52 26.49
CA THR A 366 5.97 13.61 27.96
C THR A 366 7.16 12.80 28.46
N LEU A 367 7.52 11.70 27.79
CA LEU A 367 8.71 10.92 28.10
C LEU A 367 9.98 11.69 27.74
N LEU A 368 10.00 12.41 26.61
CA LEU A 368 11.07 13.34 26.26
C LEU A 368 11.24 14.42 27.33
N SER A 369 10.17 15.12 27.71
CA SER A 369 10.19 16.15 28.76
C SER A 369 10.60 15.60 30.14
N ALA A 370 10.36 14.31 30.41
CA ALA A 370 10.78 13.67 31.65
C ALA A 370 12.31 13.46 31.74
N GLY A 371 13.05 13.62 30.64
CA GLY A 371 14.51 13.49 30.59
C GLY A 371 15.00 12.44 29.59
N LEU A 372 14.12 11.86 28.76
CA LEU A 372 14.58 10.97 27.67
C LEU A 372 15.34 11.77 26.60
N ALA A 373 14.96 13.04 26.38
CA ALA A 373 15.61 13.91 25.41
C ALA A 373 17.13 14.02 25.65
N ASP A 374 17.57 14.10 26.91
CA ASP A 374 18.99 14.22 27.26
C ASP A 374 19.79 12.98 26.83
N ARG A 375 19.17 11.80 26.78
CA ARG A 375 19.82 10.56 26.31
C ARG A 375 20.06 10.56 24.79
N PHE A 376 19.25 11.33 24.05
CA PHE A 376 19.39 11.46 22.61
C PHE A 376 20.48 12.45 22.22
N MET A 377 20.61 13.57 22.95
CA MET A 377 21.48 14.68 22.55
C MET A 377 22.96 14.31 22.36
N LEU A 378 23.47 13.27 23.03
CA LEU A 378 24.85 12.80 22.86
C LEU A 378 25.01 11.74 21.75
N LEU A 379 23.97 10.95 21.45
CA LEU A 379 24.03 9.87 20.45
C LEU A 379 23.72 10.37 19.03
N LEU A 380 22.90 11.43 18.90
CA LEU A 380 22.43 11.92 17.60
C LEU A 380 23.46 12.76 16.82
N ASP A 381 24.66 13.00 17.37
CA ASP A 381 25.77 13.70 16.68
C ASP A 381 26.74 12.74 15.97
N ASP A 382 26.59 11.42 16.17
CA ASP A 382 27.35 10.38 15.48
C ASP A 382 26.82 10.20 14.04
N SER A 383 27.70 10.35 13.06
CA SER A 383 27.39 10.15 11.63
C SER A 383 27.08 8.71 11.25
N ASN A 384 27.39 7.75 12.13
CA ASN A 384 27.04 6.34 11.96
C ASN A 384 25.73 5.96 12.65
N ALA A 385 25.07 6.90 13.34
CA ALA A 385 23.81 6.63 14.01
C ALA A 385 22.71 6.27 12.99
N SER A 386 21.84 5.35 13.41
CA SER A 386 20.71 4.86 12.65
C SER A 386 19.41 4.98 13.45
N MET A 387 18.27 4.76 12.78
CA MET A 387 16.98 4.68 13.49
C MET A 387 16.89 3.46 14.43
N SER A 388 17.75 2.45 14.28
CA SER A 388 17.88 1.34 15.23
C SER A 388 18.44 1.81 16.59
N ASP A 389 19.36 2.77 16.58
CA ASP A 389 19.91 3.37 17.79
C ASP A 389 18.86 4.21 18.52
N VAL A 390 18.09 5.00 17.74
CA VAL A 390 16.92 5.74 18.25
C VAL A 390 15.92 4.80 18.91
N ARG A 391 15.60 3.67 18.26
CA ARG A 391 14.73 2.62 18.81
C ARG A 391 15.27 2.10 20.14
N SER A 392 16.57 1.78 20.22
CA SER A 392 17.20 1.27 21.44
C SER A 392 17.06 2.25 22.62
N ILE A 393 17.25 3.56 22.39
CA ILE A 393 17.03 4.57 23.44
C ILE A 393 15.57 4.58 23.90
N TRP A 394 14.60 4.49 22.97
CA TRP A 394 13.18 4.40 23.34
C TRP A 394 12.90 3.17 24.19
N GLU A 395 13.42 2.01 23.83
CA GLU A 395 13.26 0.76 24.58
C GLU A 395 13.80 0.89 26.01
N GLN A 396 14.99 1.49 26.17
CA GLN A 396 15.58 1.78 27.47
C GLN A 396 14.73 2.78 28.28
N GLY A 397 14.21 3.83 27.64
CA GLY A 397 13.35 4.82 28.28
C GLY A 397 12.01 4.24 28.74
N ILE A 398 11.42 3.33 27.95
CA ILE A 398 10.18 2.62 28.28
C ILE A 398 10.39 1.61 29.42
N ALA A 399 11.55 0.97 29.48
CA ALA A 399 11.91 0.02 30.54
C ALA A 399 12.22 0.73 31.88
N ASP A 400 12.65 1.99 31.84
CA ASP A 400 12.95 2.80 33.02
C ASP A 400 11.66 3.23 33.76
N LYS A 401 11.32 2.47 34.80
CA LYS A 401 10.13 2.70 35.64
C LYS A 401 10.12 4.07 36.32
N ASN A 402 11.29 4.67 36.60
CA ASN A 402 11.38 5.97 37.25
C ASN A 402 11.09 7.08 36.23
N LEU A 403 11.65 6.96 35.03
CA LEU A 403 11.38 7.88 33.94
C LEU A 403 9.91 7.84 33.52
N VAL A 404 9.33 6.65 33.36
CA VAL A 404 7.89 6.47 33.07
C VAL A 404 7.02 7.04 34.20
N HIS A 405 7.42 6.86 35.46
CA HIS A 405 6.72 7.47 36.58
C HIS A 405 6.77 9.00 36.54
N LYS A 406 7.94 9.59 36.24
CA LYS A 406 8.11 11.03 36.08
C LYS A 406 7.26 11.59 34.93
N ALA A 407 7.17 10.86 33.81
CA ALA A 407 6.36 11.25 32.64
C ALA A 407 4.84 11.17 32.86
N LYS A 408 4.36 10.32 33.79
CA LYS A 408 2.93 10.00 33.96
C LYS A 408 2.35 10.29 35.34
N GLY A 409 3.18 10.57 36.34
CA GLY A 409 2.82 10.80 37.74
C GLY A 409 2.36 9.58 38.55
N VAL A 410 1.51 8.70 37.99
CA VAL A 410 0.79 7.70 38.82
C VAL A 410 1.20 6.26 38.52
N ARG A 411 1.31 5.86 37.24
CA ARG A 411 1.50 4.46 36.83
C ARG A 411 2.87 4.22 36.21
N ARG A 412 3.57 3.19 36.68
CA ARG A 412 4.87 2.73 36.15
C ARG A 412 4.75 1.81 34.92
N ARG A 413 3.54 1.35 34.56
CA ARG A 413 3.29 0.50 33.39
C ARG A 413 2.66 1.31 32.27
N LEU A 414 3.07 1.01 31.03
CA LEU A 414 2.49 1.59 29.83
C LEU A 414 1.09 1.02 29.53
N LEU A 415 0.19 1.90 29.11
CA LEU A 415 -1.14 1.58 28.61
C LEU A 415 -1.08 1.22 27.11
N PRO A 416 -2.02 0.41 26.60
CA PRO A 416 -2.04 0.04 25.18
C PRO A 416 -2.01 1.23 24.21
N LYS A 417 -2.66 2.35 24.56
CA LYS A 417 -2.71 3.56 23.74
C LYS A 417 -1.41 4.36 23.74
N GLU A 418 -0.67 4.35 24.85
CA GLU A 418 0.66 4.97 24.95
C GLU A 418 1.71 4.15 24.17
N ARG A 419 1.58 2.82 24.21
CA ARG A 419 2.37 1.94 23.36
C ARG A 419 2.08 2.19 21.88
N LEU A 420 0.80 2.39 21.54
CA LEU A 420 0.40 2.73 20.18
C LEU A 420 1.02 4.05 19.73
N SER A 421 1.00 5.11 20.54
CA SER A 421 1.61 6.40 20.13
C SER A 421 3.11 6.32 19.92
N ILE A 422 3.85 5.51 20.69
CA ILE A 422 5.27 5.25 20.42
C ILE A 422 5.46 4.61 19.05
N ARG A 423 4.69 3.56 18.73
CA ARG A 423 4.76 2.90 17.41
C ARG A 423 4.43 3.85 16.26
N ARG A 424 3.38 4.66 16.44
CA ARG A 424 2.94 5.67 15.48
C ARG A 424 3.96 6.76 15.25
N MET A 425 4.66 7.19 16.30
CA MET A 425 5.72 8.19 16.18
C MET A 425 6.93 7.59 15.47
N MET A 426 7.40 6.40 15.86
CA MET A 426 8.55 5.74 15.23
C MET A 426 8.35 5.51 13.73
N SER A 427 7.13 5.14 13.30
CA SER A 427 6.83 4.95 11.87
C SER A 427 6.96 6.20 11.00
N ARG A 428 7.08 7.40 11.60
CA ARG A 428 7.28 8.67 10.88
C ARG A 428 8.73 8.91 10.49
N TYR A 429 9.64 8.11 11.03
CA TYR A 429 11.08 8.23 10.83
C TYR A 429 11.67 7.00 10.15
N TRP A 430 11.02 5.83 10.28
CA TRP A 430 11.41 4.66 9.53
C TRP A 430 11.35 4.96 8.03
N PHE A 431 12.50 4.80 7.39
CA PHE A 431 12.68 4.99 5.96
C PHE A 431 12.38 6.40 5.42
N ASN A 432 12.12 7.39 6.28
CA ASN A 432 11.64 8.72 5.89
C ASN A 432 12.47 9.84 6.50
N ALA A 433 13.18 10.60 5.65
CA ALA A 433 13.94 11.78 6.03
C ALA A 433 13.22 13.11 5.68
N SER A 434 12.09 13.04 4.97
CA SER A 434 11.32 14.23 4.58
C SER A 434 10.59 14.85 5.78
N PRO A 435 10.17 16.12 5.74
CA PRO A 435 9.40 16.74 6.84
C PRO A 435 8.00 16.13 7.03
N PHE A 436 7.50 15.36 6.08
CA PHE A 436 6.16 14.78 6.11
C PHE A 436 6.11 13.50 6.96
N ALA A 437 4.94 13.21 7.52
CA ALA A 437 4.64 12.00 8.29
C ALA A 437 4.62 10.71 7.44
N LEU A 438 4.61 10.87 6.11
CA LEU A 438 4.54 9.81 5.12
C LEU A 438 5.79 9.87 4.21
N ASP A 439 6.33 8.71 3.87
CA ASP A 439 7.30 8.61 2.76
C ASP A 439 6.55 8.76 1.43
N LEU A 440 6.53 10.00 0.92
CA LEU A 440 5.76 10.37 -0.27
C LEU A 440 6.25 9.67 -1.54
N ALA A 441 7.55 9.39 -1.66
CA ALA A 441 8.09 8.71 -2.83
C ALA A 441 7.52 7.29 -2.92
N SER A 442 7.62 6.54 -1.83
CA SER A 442 7.05 5.20 -1.76
C SER A 442 5.53 5.18 -1.91
N ALA A 443 4.82 6.20 -1.41
CA ALA A 443 3.37 6.32 -1.58
C ALA A 443 2.99 6.49 -3.05
N VAL A 444 3.67 7.37 -3.79
CA VAL A 444 3.47 7.56 -5.24
C VAL A 444 3.72 6.26 -6.00
N ILE A 445 4.81 5.53 -5.69
CA ILE A 445 5.11 4.25 -6.36
C ILE A 445 4.00 3.22 -6.12
N ARG A 446 3.52 3.07 -4.89
CA ARG A 446 2.40 2.17 -4.57
C ARG A 446 1.12 2.55 -5.30
N GLN A 447 0.76 3.84 -5.30
CA GLN A 447 -0.39 4.35 -6.04
C GLN A 447 -0.27 4.12 -7.55
N GLY A 448 0.94 4.06 -8.10
CA GLY A 448 1.18 3.69 -9.51
C GLY A 448 0.53 2.37 -9.91
N SER A 449 0.52 1.36 -9.03
CA SER A 449 -0.15 0.08 -9.31
C SER A 449 -1.69 0.19 -9.35
N PHE A 450 -2.27 1.16 -8.64
CA PHE A 450 -3.70 1.47 -8.74
C PHE A 450 -4.00 2.21 -10.05
N VAL A 451 -3.17 3.19 -10.40
CA VAL A 451 -3.26 3.94 -11.65
C VAL A 451 -3.22 3.02 -12.86
N GLU A 452 -2.24 2.11 -12.94
CA GLU A 452 -2.09 1.12 -14.02
C GLU A 452 -3.32 0.20 -14.13
N LYS A 453 -3.92 -0.20 -13.00
CA LYS A 453 -5.17 -0.98 -12.99
C LYS A 453 -6.37 -0.18 -13.49
N MET A 454 -6.46 1.11 -13.17
CA MET A 454 -7.53 1.97 -13.67
C MET A 454 -7.41 2.20 -15.17
N HIS A 455 -6.18 2.39 -15.67
CA HIS A 455 -5.85 2.45 -17.09
C HIS A 455 -6.27 1.16 -17.81
N ASN A 456 -5.82 -0.01 -17.33
CA ASN A 456 -6.10 -1.30 -17.98
C ASN A 456 -7.60 -1.68 -18.01
N ILE A 457 -8.36 -1.32 -16.97
CA ILE A 457 -9.81 -1.53 -16.95
C ILE A 457 -10.52 -0.62 -17.97
N ASP A 458 -9.91 0.53 -18.27
CA ASP A 458 -10.33 1.47 -19.30
C ASP A 458 -11.81 1.92 -19.22
N TRP A 459 -12.23 2.33 -18.01
CA TRP A 459 -13.61 2.81 -17.83
C TRP A 459 -13.91 4.10 -18.59
N LEU A 460 -12.91 4.95 -18.84
CA LEU A 460 -13.10 6.22 -19.55
C LEU A 460 -13.73 6.00 -20.92
N HIS A 461 -13.26 4.99 -21.66
CA HIS A 461 -13.77 4.67 -23.00
C HIS A 461 -15.04 3.78 -22.98
N SER A 462 -15.52 3.37 -21.79
CA SER A 462 -16.72 2.54 -21.70
C SER A 462 -18.00 3.31 -22.11
N PRO A 463 -18.90 2.76 -22.93
CA PRO A 463 -20.22 3.35 -23.20
C PRO A 463 -21.09 3.48 -21.93
N ALA A 464 -20.77 2.71 -20.87
CA ALA A 464 -21.52 2.66 -19.63
C ALA A 464 -20.88 3.49 -18.48
N LEU A 465 -19.89 4.34 -18.75
CA LEU A 465 -19.11 5.08 -17.75
C LEU A 465 -19.97 5.69 -16.63
N LYS A 466 -20.97 6.51 -16.99
CA LYS A 466 -21.82 7.19 -16.00
C LYS A 466 -22.53 6.20 -15.08
N SER A 467 -23.17 5.18 -15.65
CA SER A 467 -23.86 4.14 -14.87
C SER A 467 -22.89 3.29 -14.02
N THR A 468 -21.65 3.13 -14.49
CA THR A 468 -20.57 2.46 -13.76
C THR A 468 -20.17 3.28 -12.54
N MET A 469 -19.96 4.59 -12.71
CA MET A 469 -19.66 5.53 -11.63
C MET A 469 -20.81 5.60 -10.59
N GLU A 470 -22.07 5.63 -11.04
CA GLU A 470 -23.23 5.61 -10.13
C GLU A 470 -23.30 4.31 -9.30
N ARG A 471 -23.04 3.16 -9.94
CA ARG A 471 -23.03 1.85 -9.27
C ARG A 471 -21.90 1.72 -8.26
N LEU A 472 -20.69 2.18 -8.59
CA LEU A 472 -19.56 2.11 -7.66
C LEU A 472 -19.74 3.05 -6.47
N ILE A 473 -20.38 4.22 -6.64
CA ILE A 473 -20.70 5.14 -5.53
C ILE A 473 -21.69 4.48 -4.56
N GLN A 474 -22.71 3.80 -5.09
CA GLN A 474 -23.65 3.03 -4.27
C GLN A 474 -22.94 1.90 -3.50
N LYS A 475 -22.01 1.19 -4.17
CA LYS A 475 -21.22 0.12 -3.55
C LYS A 475 -20.28 0.67 -2.46
N TYR A 476 -19.67 1.84 -2.69
CA TYR A 476 -18.88 2.57 -1.70
C TYR A 476 -19.69 2.97 -0.47
N GLN A 477 -20.91 3.49 -0.63
CA GLN A 477 -21.80 3.79 0.50
C GLN A 477 -22.07 2.56 1.37
N ARG A 478 -22.32 1.41 0.74
CA ARG A 478 -22.50 0.13 1.43
C ARG A 478 -21.22 -0.33 2.12
N PHE A 479 -20.07 -0.20 1.47
CA PHE A 479 -18.76 -0.50 2.04
C PHE A 479 -18.47 0.35 3.28
N PHE A 480 -18.73 1.66 3.22
CA PHE A 480 -18.54 2.55 4.36
C PHE A 480 -19.46 2.19 5.54
N THR A 481 -20.70 1.83 5.25
CA THR A 481 -21.65 1.34 6.28
C THR A 481 -21.12 0.05 6.95
N LEU A 482 -20.51 -0.86 6.18
CA LEU A 482 -19.87 -2.05 6.75
C LEU A 482 -18.73 -1.69 7.71
N MET A 483 -17.87 -0.73 7.33
CA MET A 483 -16.79 -0.25 8.21
C MET A 483 -17.33 0.38 9.50
N ALA A 484 -18.38 1.20 9.40
CA ALA A 484 -19.02 1.85 10.53
C ALA A 484 -19.58 0.83 11.55
N GLU A 485 -20.25 -0.21 11.06
CA GLU A 485 -20.85 -1.26 11.92
C GLU A 485 -19.83 -2.27 12.46
N ASN A 486 -18.62 -2.31 11.90
CA ASN A 486 -17.59 -3.29 12.24
C ASN A 486 -16.27 -2.59 12.59
N SER A 487 -16.31 -1.63 13.53
CA SER A 487 -15.20 -0.71 13.84
C SER A 487 -13.88 -1.37 14.28
N GLY A 488 -13.92 -2.65 14.70
CA GLY A 488 -12.78 -3.51 15.02
C GLY A 488 -12.50 -4.58 13.96
N LYS A 489 -12.71 -4.25 12.67
CA LYS A 489 -12.33 -5.08 11.52
C LYS A 489 -11.74 -4.17 10.44
N VAL A 490 -10.77 -4.69 9.71
CA VAL A 490 -10.20 -4.04 8.53
C VAL A 490 -11.03 -4.46 7.32
N ALA A 491 -11.58 -3.48 6.59
CA ALA A 491 -12.28 -3.72 5.34
C ALA A 491 -11.36 -3.41 4.15
N VAL A 492 -11.36 -4.27 3.14
CA VAL A 492 -10.52 -4.11 1.94
C VAL A 492 -11.43 -3.82 0.74
N PRO A 493 -11.21 -2.71 0.02
CA PRO A 493 -12.05 -2.33 -1.10
C PRO A 493 -11.79 -3.23 -2.33
N THR A 494 -12.79 -3.37 -3.19
CA THR A 494 -12.56 -3.69 -4.60
C THR A 494 -12.15 -2.43 -5.37
N LEU A 495 -11.51 -2.57 -6.53
CA LEU A 495 -11.00 -1.45 -7.34
C LEU A 495 -12.06 -0.36 -7.62
N ASP A 496 -13.30 -0.75 -7.89
CA ASP A 496 -14.43 0.17 -8.10
C ASP A 496 -14.82 0.93 -6.82
N VAL A 497 -14.83 0.26 -5.67
CA VAL A 497 -15.08 0.89 -4.37
C VAL A 497 -13.94 1.83 -4.00
N ASP A 498 -12.70 1.44 -4.30
CA ASP A 498 -11.50 2.20 -3.96
C ASP A 498 -11.41 3.48 -4.78
N LEU A 499 -11.77 3.46 -6.06
CA LEU A 499 -11.87 4.68 -6.88
C LEU A 499 -12.83 5.70 -6.24
N ALA A 500 -14.02 5.27 -5.81
CA ALA A 500 -14.96 6.16 -5.11
C ALA A 500 -14.41 6.64 -3.76
N TRP A 501 -13.71 5.76 -3.03
CA TRP A 501 -13.12 6.10 -1.73
C TRP A 501 -12.00 7.13 -1.89
N HIS A 502 -11.04 6.90 -2.78
CA HIS A 502 -9.99 7.85 -3.12
C HIS A 502 -10.58 9.19 -3.58
N THR A 503 -11.58 9.16 -4.46
CA THR A 503 -12.27 10.39 -4.92
C THR A 503 -12.85 11.19 -3.74
N HIS A 504 -13.42 10.51 -2.75
CA HIS A 504 -13.93 11.17 -1.54
C HIS A 504 -12.80 11.74 -0.67
N GLN A 505 -11.69 11.00 -0.50
CA GLN A 505 -10.54 11.43 0.29
C GLN A 505 -9.87 12.68 -0.29
N LEU A 506 -9.89 12.84 -1.62
CA LEU A 506 -9.41 14.04 -2.31
C LEU A 506 -10.22 15.31 -1.97
N ASN A 507 -11.33 15.18 -1.23
CA ASN A 507 -11.97 16.24 -0.47
C ASN A 507 -11.84 15.97 1.05
N PRO A 508 -10.64 16.18 1.64
CA PRO A 508 -10.27 15.73 2.98
C PRO A 508 -11.15 16.27 4.12
N LEU A 509 -11.60 17.53 4.07
CA LEU A 509 -12.49 18.09 5.09
C LEU A 509 -13.87 17.43 5.06
N GLU A 510 -14.45 17.25 3.87
CA GLU A 510 -15.74 16.56 3.72
C GLU A 510 -15.61 15.07 4.09
N TYR A 511 -14.52 14.42 3.70
CA TYR A 511 -14.23 13.04 4.08
C TYR A 511 -14.07 12.87 5.60
N TYR A 512 -13.41 13.83 6.26
CA TYR A 512 -13.32 13.88 7.73
C TYR A 512 -14.70 14.01 8.36
N ALA A 513 -15.51 14.98 7.92
CA ALA A 513 -16.85 15.22 8.42
C ALA A 513 -17.76 13.98 8.24
N TYR A 514 -17.67 13.35 7.08
CA TYR A 514 -18.42 12.14 6.77
C TYR A 514 -18.01 10.96 7.66
N SER A 515 -16.70 10.76 7.83
CA SER A 515 -16.16 9.70 8.69
C SER A 515 -16.53 9.90 10.16
N ASP A 516 -16.32 11.11 10.68
CA ASP A 516 -16.67 11.51 12.04
C ASP A 516 -18.16 11.22 12.32
N LYS A 517 -19.04 11.63 11.41
CA LYS A 517 -20.48 11.43 11.52
C LYS A 517 -20.90 9.97 11.41
N MET A 518 -20.44 9.26 10.39
CA MET A 518 -20.92 7.91 10.07
C MET A 518 -20.27 6.82 10.93
N CYS A 519 -19.07 7.05 11.45
CA CYS A 519 -18.32 6.09 12.24
C CYS A 519 -18.20 6.49 13.72
N TYR A 520 -19.16 7.26 14.24
CA TYR A 520 -19.29 7.61 15.66
C TYR A 520 -18.01 8.22 16.27
N GLY A 521 -17.44 9.22 15.60
CA GLY A 521 -16.22 9.89 16.07
C GLY A 521 -14.91 9.28 15.55
N LYS A 522 -14.96 8.38 14.56
CA LYS A 522 -13.75 7.76 13.97
C LYS A 522 -13.46 8.37 12.60
N TYR A 523 -12.31 9.02 12.46
CA TYR A 523 -11.79 9.40 11.15
C TYR A 523 -11.21 8.14 10.49
N ILE A 524 -11.89 7.60 9.48
CA ILE A 524 -11.45 6.37 8.82
C ILE A 524 -10.16 6.66 8.06
N ASP A 525 -9.20 5.74 8.19
CA ASP A 525 -7.94 5.83 7.46
C ASP A 525 -7.94 4.95 6.23
N HIS A 526 -7.02 5.24 5.33
CA HIS A 526 -6.64 4.36 4.23
C HIS A 526 -5.17 4.03 4.44
N ASP A 527 -4.93 2.90 5.12
CA ASP A 527 -3.58 2.46 5.45
C ASP A 527 -2.84 2.13 4.15
N ASP A 528 -1.82 2.91 3.85
CA ASP A 528 -1.01 2.78 2.63
C ASP A 528 -0.01 1.60 2.67
N LYS A 529 0.06 0.87 3.79
CA LYS A 529 0.84 -0.38 3.91
C LYS A 529 0.09 -1.43 4.73
N ILE A 530 -0.28 -2.55 4.10
CA ILE A 530 -0.89 -3.73 4.71
C ILE A 530 -0.15 -4.98 4.22
N GLU A 531 0.22 -5.88 5.13
CA GLU A 531 0.88 -7.14 4.74
C GLU A 531 -0.02 -7.98 3.81
N GLU A 532 0.55 -8.55 2.74
CA GLU A 532 -0.18 -9.23 1.65
C GLU A 532 -1.20 -10.29 2.14
N THR A 533 -0.81 -11.14 3.10
CA THR A 533 -1.70 -12.20 3.62
C THR A 533 -2.81 -11.62 4.50
N ALA A 534 -2.48 -10.63 5.33
CA ALA A 534 -3.46 -9.90 6.13
C ALA A 534 -4.48 -9.16 5.24
N LEU A 535 -4.04 -8.59 4.11
CA LEU A 535 -4.91 -7.97 3.12
C LEU A 535 -5.87 -9.00 2.51
N SER A 536 -5.37 -10.18 2.11
CA SER A 536 -6.20 -11.25 1.55
C SER A 536 -7.23 -11.78 2.56
N ASP A 537 -6.85 -11.92 3.84
CA ASP A 537 -7.77 -12.30 4.92
C ASP A 537 -8.86 -11.25 5.16
N ALA A 538 -8.47 -9.97 5.22
CA ALA A 538 -9.40 -8.86 5.37
C ALA A 538 -10.35 -8.74 4.17
N PHE A 539 -9.88 -9.01 2.94
CA PHE A 539 -10.73 -9.09 1.75
C PHE A 539 -11.71 -10.28 1.80
N THR A 540 -11.27 -11.44 2.32
CA THR A 540 -12.14 -12.59 2.56
C THR A 540 -13.27 -12.25 3.53
N TRP A 541 -12.93 -11.59 4.64
CA TRP A 541 -13.90 -11.11 5.61
C TRP A 541 -14.87 -10.08 4.99
N THR A 542 -14.34 -9.09 4.27
CA THR A 542 -15.14 -8.03 3.62
C THR A 542 -16.15 -8.63 2.64
N SER A 543 -15.68 -9.54 1.79
CA SER A 543 -16.51 -10.24 0.80
C SER A 543 -17.66 -11.01 1.45
N LYS A 544 -17.36 -11.71 2.56
CA LYS A 544 -18.36 -12.43 3.34
C LYS A 544 -19.37 -11.46 3.98
N ALA A 545 -18.89 -10.44 4.68
CA ALA A 545 -19.73 -9.50 5.42
C ALA A 545 -20.68 -8.73 4.48
N TYR A 546 -20.18 -8.29 3.34
CA TYR A 546 -20.97 -7.63 2.31
C TYR A 546 -22.06 -8.56 1.75
N ALA A 547 -21.68 -9.78 1.34
CA ALA A 547 -22.64 -10.73 0.78
C ALA A 547 -23.69 -11.19 1.79
N ASP A 548 -23.30 -11.29 3.06
CA ASP A 548 -24.22 -11.64 4.14
C ASP A 548 -25.22 -10.52 4.45
N LYS A 549 -24.81 -9.26 4.30
CA LYS A 549 -25.65 -8.09 4.62
C LYS A 549 -26.55 -7.66 3.46
N TYR A 550 -26.01 -7.60 2.25
CA TYR A 550 -26.70 -7.05 1.08
C TYR A 550 -27.29 -8.12 0.16
N GLY A 551 -26.96 -9.40 0.38
CA GLY A 551 -27.46 -10.50 -0.45
C GLY A 551 -26.87 -10.54 -1.87
N GLU A 552 -25.84 -9.74 -2.15
CA GLU A 552 -25.17 -9.59 -3.44
C GLU A 552 -23.67 -9.91 -3.30
N PRO A 553 -23.01 -10.49 -4.31
CA PRO A 553 -21.56 -10.71 -4.27
C PRO A 553 -20.82 -9.37 -4.13
N TYR A 554 -19.75 -9.35 -3.33
CA TYR A 554 -18.93 -8.15 -3.20
C TYR A 554 -18.06 -7.89 -4.43
N SER A 555 -17.39 -8.94 -4.93
CA SER A 555 -16.69 -8.91 -6.22
C SER A 555 -17.45 -9.75 -7.23
N GLU A 556 -17.71 -9.13 -8.39
CA GLU A 556 -18.33 -9.77 -9.56
C GLU A 556 -17.29 -10.50 -10.43
N CYS A 557 -15.99 -10.29 -10.19
CA CYS A 557 -14.91 -10.99 -10.90
C CYS A 557 -14.99 -12.51 -10.63
N THR A 558 -14.92 -13.32 -11.69
CA THR A 558 -14.95 -14.79 -11.71
C THR A 558 -13.59 -15.44 -11.98
N CYS A 559 -12.49 -14.70 -11.75
CA CYS A 559 -11.14 -15.30 -11.74
C CYS A 559 -10.98 -16.34 -10.61
N TRP A 560 -9.98 -17.22 -10.75
CA TRP A 560 -9.74 -18.32 -9.81
C TRP A 560 -9.63 -17.86 -8.34
N TYR A 561 -8.96 -16.73 -8.09
CA TYR A 561 -8.80 -16.16 -6.75
C TYR A 561 -10.16 -15.74 -6.17
N CYS A 562 -10.94 -14.96 -6.90
CA CYS A 562 -12.25 -14.51 -6.45
C CYS A 562 -13.23 -15.68 -6.22
N GLU A 563 -13.13 -16.73 -7.04
CA GLU A 563 -13.86 -17.99 -6.82
C GLU A 563 -13.43 -18.69 -5.54
N ALA A 564 -12.12 -18.79 -5.29
CA ALA A 564 -11.58 -19.37 -4.06
C ALA A 564 -12.05 -18.58 -2.82
N ILE A 565 -11.98 -17.25 -2.87
CA ILE A 565 -12.47 -16.37 -1.81
C ILE A 565 -13.96 -16.62 -1.55
N ARG A 566 -14.81 -16.59 -2.58
CA ARG A 566 -16.25 -16.85 -2.43
C ARG A 566 -16.53 -18.24 -1.84
N GLU A 567 -15.81 -19.26 -2.28
CA GLU A 567 -16.00 -20.63 -1.79
C GLU A 567 -15.49 -20.82 -0.35
N SER A 568 -14.45 -20.08 0.06
CA SER A 568 -13.90 -20.13 1.42
C SER A 568 -14.91 -19.70 2.49
N HIS A 569 -15.82 -18.78 2.15
CA HIS A 569 -16.79 -18.22 3.08
C HIS A 569 -18.26 -18.58 2.77
N THR A 570 -18.50 -19.54 1.86
CA THR A 570 -19.85 -20.06 1.55
C THR A 570 -20.11 -21.36 2.29
N SER A 571 -21.13 -21.38 3.15
CA SER A 571 -21.50 -22.55 3.95
C SER A 571 -22.64 -23.36 3.31
N LYS A 572 -22.77 -24.65 3.67
CA LYS A 572 -23.96 -25.45 3.27
C LYS A 572 -25.25 -24.91 3.89
N LEU A 573 -25.16 -24.23 5.03
CA LEU A 573 -26.29 -23.64 5.74
C LEU A 573 -26.81 -22.38 5.05
N ASP A 574 -25.97 -21.68 4.27
CA ASP A 574 -26.37 -20.48 3.51
C ASP A 574 -27.51 -20.78 2.54
N ARG A 575 -27.61 -22.01 2.03
CA ARG A 575 -28.73 -22.44 1.17
C ARG A 575 -30.10 -22.40 1.87
N PHE A 576 -30.12 -22.58 3.18
CA PHE A 576 -31.35 -22.60 3.96
C PHE A 576 -31.64 -21.23 4.58
N PHE A 577 -30.60 -20.54 5.07
CA PHE A 577 -30.77 -19.30 5.82
C PHE A 577 -30.54 -18.02 4.99
N LYS A 578 -29.92 -18.13 3.81
CA LYS A 578 -29.57 -16.98 2.95
C LYS A 578 -29.84 -17.26 1.45
N PRO A 579 -31.08 -17.58 1.06
CA PRO A 579 -31.41 -17.97 -0.31
C PRO A 579 -31.08 -16.87 -1.34
N ASN A 580 -31.28 -15.58 -0.99
CA ASN A 580 -30.98 -14.46 -1.87
C ASN A 580 -29.49 -14.39 -2.25
N LYS A 581 -28.59 -14.57 -1.26
CA LYS A 581 -27.14 -14.64 -1.47
C LYS A 581 -26.78 -15.76 -2.44
N VAL A 582 -27.36 -16.95 -2.25
CA VAL A 582 -27.11 -18.10 -3.13
C VAL A 582 -27.62 -17.83 -4.55
N GLN A 583 -28.80 -17.24 -4.68
CA GLN A 583 -29.37 -16.90 -5.99
C GLN A 583 -28.53 -15.85 -6.73
N ALA A 584 -28.05 -14.82 -6.03
CA ALA A 584 -27.17 -13.80 -6.61
C ALA A 584 -25.84 -14.40 -7.10
N LEU A 585 -25.23 -15.28 -6.31
CA LEU A 585 -24.03 -16.02 -6.72
C LEU A 585 -24.29 -16.91 -7.94
N GLU A 586 -25.45 -17.56 -8.02
CA GLU A 586 -25.78 -18.41 -9.18
C GLU A 586 -25.98 -17.61 -10.47
N LYS A 587 -26.54 -16.39 -10.38
CA LYS A 587 -26.67 -15.46 -11.50
C LYS A 587 -25.32 -14.99 -12.04
N LEU A 588 -24.31 -14.83 -11.17
CA LEU A 588 -22.98 -14.40 -11.57
C LEU A 588 -22.34 -15.36 -12.58
N HIS A 589 -22.55 -16.67 -12.38
CA HIS A 589 -22.09 -17.73 -13.29
C HIS A 589 -23.06 -18.00 -14.46
N GLY A 590 -23.91 -17.04 -14.80
CA GLY A 590 -24.79 -17.09 -15.98
C GLY A 590 -24.16 -16.47 -17.22
N VAL A 591 -23.04 -15.75 -17.07
CA VAL A 591 -22.28 -15.11 -18.16
C VAL A 591 -21.26 -16.11 -18.72
N GLU A 592 -21.13 -16.20 -20.04
CA GLU A 592 -20.44 -17.31 -20.74
C GLU A 592 -18.89 -17.31 -20.61
N LEU A 593 -18.27 -16.25 -20.10
CA LEU A 593 -16.81 -16.14 -20.00
C LEU A 593 -16.35 -15.75 -18.58
N PRO A 594 -15.30 -16.41 -18.03
CA PRO A 594 -14.62 -15.93 -16.84
C PRO A 594 -14.10 -14.51 -17.05
N SER A 595 -14.22 -13.67 -16.03
CA SER A 595 -13.67 -12.32 -16.06
C SER A 595 -12.15 -12.39 -16.15
N ASP A 596 -11.56 -11.66 -17.09
CA ASP A 596 -10.14 -11.38 -17.08
C ASP A 596 -9.82 -10.47 -15.87
N PRO A 597 -9.01 -10.93 -14.92
CA PRO A 597 -8.74 -10.15 -13.72
C PRO A 597 -7.85 -8.92 -13.96
N LEU A 598 -7.19 -8.80 -15.12
CA LEU A 598 -6.52 -7.57 -15.54
C LEU A 598 -7.53 -6.49 -15.96
N ASN A 599 -8.68 -6.92 -16.49
CA ASN A 599 -9.69 -6.06 -17.09
C ASN A 599 -10.99 -6.00 -16.28
N SER A 600 -11.00 -6.50 -15.03
CA SER A 600 -12.20 -6.60 -14.22
C SER A 600 -12.00 -6.15 -12.77
N PRO A 601 -12.96 -5.43 -12.18
CA PRO A 601 -12.87 -4.99 -10.79
C PRO A 601 -12.88 -6.16 -9.81
N HIS A 602 -11.76 -6.31 -9.11
CA HIS A 602 -11.58 -7.26 -8.01
C HIS A 602 -10.86 -6.57 -6.83
N ILE A 603 -10.15 -7.32 -5.99
CA ILE A 603 -9.44 -6.76 -4.82
C ILE A 603 -8.53 -5.58 -5.23
N SER A 604 -8.63 -4.46 -4.51
CA SER A 604 -7.61 -3.42 -4.59
C SER A 604 -6.49 -3.74 -3.62
N ALA A 605 -5.25 -3.80 -4.12
CA ALA A 605 -4.08 -4.26 -3.37
C ALA A 605 -2.87 -3.36 -3.55
N HIS A 606 -3.09 -2.09 -3.91
CA HIS A 606 -2.00 -1.14 -4.13
C HIS A 606 -1.23 -0.79 -2.84
N ASN A 607 -1.88 -0.94 -1.69
CA ASN A 607 -1.29 -0.80 -0.37
C ASN A 607 -0.68 -2.10 0.18
N ALA A 608 -0.67 -3.18 -0.60
CA ALA A 608 -0.05 -4.43 -0.18
C ALA A 608 1.47 -4.24 -0.01
N VAL A 609 2.05 -4.90 0.98
CA VAL A 609 3.51 -4.97 1.19
C VAL A 609 3.93 -6.37 1.61
N ARG A 610 5.11 -6.79 1.18
CA ARG A 610 5.71 -8.06 1.57
C ARG A 610 6.52 -7.92 2.85
N ASP A 611 6.35 -8.86 3.75
CA ASP A 611 7.30 -9.06 4.83
C ASP A 611 8.27 -10.20 4.49
N ALA A 612 9.57 -9.93 4.54
CA ALA A 612 10.59 -10.94 4.26
C ALA A 612 10.49 -12.14 5.22
N GLU A 613 10.01 -11.89 6.45
CA GLU A 613 9.89 -12.92 7.49
C GLU A 613 8.56 -13.70 7.45
N SER A 614 7.61 -13.31 6.59
CA SER A 614 6.27 -13.93 6.52
C SER A 614 6.13 -15.06 5.49
N GLU A 615 7.23 -15.60 4.96
CA GLU A 615 7.23 -16.64 3.91
C GLU A 615 6.39 -17.88 4.29
N ALA A 616 6.46 -18.32 5.54
CA ALA A 616 5.64 -19.43 6.02
C ALA A 616 4.13 -19.11 5.97
N ASN A 617 3.73 -17.90 6.36
CA ASN A 617 2.33 -17.46 6.31
C ASN A 617 1.82 -17.40 4.88
N ARG A 618 2.64 -16.92 3.93
CA ARG A 618 2.31 -16.92 2.49
C ARG A 618 2.03 -18.32 1.97
N ARG A 619 2.88 -19.31 2.32
CA ARG A 619 2.69 -20.71 1.91
C ARG A 619 1.42 -21.31 2.49
N VAL A 620 1.12 -21.04 3.77
CA VAL A 620 -0.14 -21.47 4.39
C VAL A 620 -1.33 -20.85 3.66
N LYS A 621 -1.28 -19.54 3.39
CA LYS A 621 -2.37 -18.84 2.70
C LYS A 621 -2.59 -19.35 1.28
N ALA A 622 -1.52 -19.61 0.53
CA ALA A 622 -1.59 -20.20 -0.80
C ALA A 622 -2.27 -21.58 -0.75
N ALA A 623 -1.90 -22.44 0.20
CA ALA A 623 -2.51 -23.76 0.37
C ALA A 623 -4.01 -23.69 0.75
N GLU A 624 -4.41 -22.70 1.56
CA GLU A 624 -5.82 -22.46 1.88
C GLU A 624 -6.63 -22.04 0.64
N LEU A 625 -6.09 -21.12 -0.16
CA LEU A 625 -6.70 -20.67 -1.41
C LEU A 625 -6.79 -21.82 -2.42
N ASP A 626 -5.75 -22.63 -2.55
CA ASP A 626 -5.73 -23.83 -3.39
C ASP A 626 -6.85 -24.79 -2.99
N LYS A 627 -6.97 -25.09 -1.69
CA LYS A 627 -8.03 -25.96 -1.17
C LYS A 627 -9.43 -25.40 -1.50
N ALA A 628 -9.62 -24.09 -1.35
CA ALA A 628 -10.89 -23.44 -1.67
C ALA A 628 -11.21 -23.46 -3.17
N TYR A 629 -10.19 -23.24 -4.02
CA TYR A 629 -10.31 -23.34 -5.48
C TYR A 629 -10.73 -24.75 -5.92
N HIS A 630 -10.05 -25.80 -5.43
CA HIS A 630 -10.42 -27.18 -5.76
C HIS A 630 -11.86 -27.53 -5.36
N LYS A 631 -12.35 -26.96 -4.25
CA LYS A 631 -13.74 -27.10 -3.81
C LYS A 631 -14.71 -26.39 -4.76
N ALA A 632 -14.35 -25.22 -5.27
CA ALA A 632 -15.13 -24.48 -6.28
C ALA A 632 -15.22 -25.30 -7.59
N CYS A 633 -14.10 -25.85 -8.06
CA CYS A 633 -14.02 -26.74 -9.22
C CYS A 633 -14.91 -27.98 -9.07
N ALA A 634 -14.82 -28.68 -7.92
CA ALA A 634 -15.65 -29.85 -7.63
C ALA A 634 -17.16 -29.51 -7.64
N LYS A 635 -17.53 -28.31 -7.18
CA LYS A 635 -18.90 -27.81 -7.17
C LYS A 635 -19.40 -27.45 -8.57
N ALA A 636 -18.55 -26.85 -9.42
CA ALA A 636 -18.86 -26.57 -10.82
C ALA A 636 -19.11 -27.87 -11.59
N LYS A 637 -18.19 -28.85 -11.47
CA LYS A 637 -18.34 -30.21 -12.00
C LYS A 637 -19.67 -30.85 -11.61
N LYS A 638 -20.01 -30.81 -10.31
CA LYS A 638 -21.27 -31.37 -9.80
C LYS A 638 -22.53 -30.69 -10.38
N LYS A 639 -22.42 -29.42 -10.79
CA LYS A 639 -23.51 -28.65 -11.41
C LYS A 639 -23.53 -28.73 -12.93
N GLY A 640 -22.62 -29.49 -13.56
CA GLY A 640 -22.49 -29.54 -15.02
C GLY A 640 -22.05 -28.21 -15.63
N LYS A 641 -21.36 -27.37 -14.86
CA LYS A 641 -20.79 -26.10 -15.32
C LYS A 641 -19.29 -26.25 -15.61
N PRO A 642 -18.70 -25.46 -16.51
CA PRO A 642 -17.26 -25.43 -16.70
C PRO A 642 -16.56 -25.07 -15.38
N GLU A 643 -15.41 -25.69 -15.15
CA GLU A 643 -14.58 -25.36 -14.00
C GLU A 643 -14.04 -23.93 -14.13
N PRO A 644 -13.89 -23.19 -13.01
CA PRO A 644 -13.16 -21.94 -13.02
C PRO A 644 -11.77 -22.14 -13.60
N LYS A 645 -11.42 -21.38 -14.64
CA LYS A 645 -10.07 -21.41 -15.22
C LYS A 645 -9.07 -20.89 -14.20
N ARG A 646 -7.95 -21.59 -14.08
CA ARG A 646 -6.74 -21.13 -13.39
C ARG A 646 -5.58 -21.48 -14.30
N ASP A 647 -4.86 -20.47 -14.72
CA ASP A 647 -3.60 -20.67 -15.39
C ASP A 647 -2.54 -20.97 -14.31
N ASP A 648 -1.68 -21.95 -14.59
CA ASP A 648 -0.60 -22.35 -13.67
C ASP A 648 0.46 -21.26 -13.51
N TYR A 649 0.41 -20.23 -14.35
CA TYR A 649 1.24 -19.04 -14.34
C TYR A 649 0.43 -17.87 -14.89
N PHE A 650 0.90 -16.66 -14.67
CA PHE A 650 0.33 -15.46 -15.28
C PHE A 650 1.44 -14.49 -15.66
N TYR A 651 1.13 -13.63 -16.62
CA TYR A 651 2.02 -12.55 -17.03
C TYR A 651 1.57 -11.24 -16.41
N TYR A 652 2.36 -10.75 -15.46
CA TYR A 652 2.26 -9.37 -15.01
C TYR A 652 2.95 -8.50 -16.04
N TYR A 653 2.21 -7.59 -16.69
CA TYR A 653 2.82 -6.63 -17.59
C TYR A 653 3.20 -5.40 -16.77
N ALA A 654 4.50 -5.15 -16.62
CA ALA A 654 5.02 -3.91 -16.06
C ALA A 654 5.72 -3.15 -17.19
N TRP A 655 5.42 -1.87 -17.36
CA TRP A 655 6.05 -1.05 -18.41
C TRP A 655 5.84 -1.61 -19.83
N GLY A 656 4.71 -2.30 -20.05
CA GLY A 656 4.44 -3.01 -21.32
C GLY A 656 5.22 -4.32 -21.52
N TYR A 657 6.12 -4.69 -20.60
CA TYR A 657 6.91 -5.92 -20.69
C TYR A 657 6.34 -7.04 -19.82
N PRO A 658 6.20 -8.27 -20.34
CA PRO A 658 5.65 -9.37 -19.57
C PRO A 658 6.67 -9.91 -18.57
N MET A 659 6.24 -10.09 -17.32
CA MET A 659 6.95 -10.81 -16.29
C MET A 659 6.26 -12.14 -15.99
N TYR A 660 6.99 -13.25 -16.12
CA TYR A 660 6.51 -14.55 -15.69
C TYR A 660 6.31 -14.59 -14.18
N MET A 661 5.08 -14.86 -13.74
CA MET A 661 4.75 -15.11 -12.35
C MET A 661 4.21 -16.54 -12.22
N PRO A 662 4.83 -17.40 -11.40
CA PRO A 662 4.48 -18.83 -11.28
C PRO A 662 3.10 -19.08 -10.65
N MET A 663 2.37 -18.02 -10.28
CA MET A 663 0.98 -18.09 -9.85
C MET A 663 0.36 -16.69 -9.92
N TYR A 664 -0.88 -16.55 -10.39
CA TYR A 664 -1.61 -15.28 -10.29
C TYR A 664 -2.17 -15.05 -8.89
N TYR A 665 -1.54 -14.21 -8.07
CA TYR A 665 -2.11 -13.79 -6.79
C TYR A 665 -2.35 -12.27 -6.79
N PRO A 666 -3.60 -11.81 -7.00
CA PRO A 666 -3.91 -10.40 -7.28
C PRO A 666 -3.68 -9.44 -6.10
N TYR A 667 -3.36 -10.00 -4.93
CA TYR A 667 -3.03 -9.29 -3.72
C TYR A 667 -1.53 -9.18 -3.48
N GLY A 668 -0.69 -9.81 -4.32
CA GLY A 668 0.76 -9.70 -4.15
C GLY A 668 1.38 -8.65 -5.05
N VAL A 669 2.47 -8.11 -4.56
CA VAL A 669 3.17 -6.97 -5.15
C VAL A 669 4.30 -7.51 -6.02
N PRO A 670 4.30 -7.30 -7.35
CA PRO A 670 5.46 -7.62 -8.16
C PRO A 670 6.64 -6.73 -7.71
N ILE A 671 7.79 -7.35 -7.44
CA ILE A 671 9.03 -6.62 -7.15
C ILE A 671 9.70 -6.38 -8.50
N VAL A 672 9.41 -5.22 -9.09
CA VAL A 672 9.90 -4.79 -10.42
C VAL A 672 11.30 -4.20 -10.30
N GLY A 673 11.56 -3.41 -9.25
CA GLY A 673 12.87 -2.89 -8.90
C GLY A 673 13.70 -3.85 -8.03
N GLY A 674 15.00 -3.96 -8.31
CA GLY A 674 15.93 -4.66 -7.42
C GLY A 674 16.11 -3.90 -6.09
N GLY A 675 16.66 -4.59 -5.08
CA GLY A 675 17.09 -3.92 -3.85
C GLY A 675 18.02 -2.75 -4.18
N GLY A 676 17.76 -1.58 -3.61
CA GLY A 676 18.58 -0.38 -3.83
C GLY A 676 18.06 0.59 -4.92
N PHE A 677 17.00 0.28 -5.66
CA PHE A 677 16.47 1.20 -6.68
C PHE A 677 15.83 2.47 -6.09
N TYR A 678 15.37 2.36 -4.85
CA TYR A 678 14.68 3.39 -4.09
C TYR A 678 15.41 3.65 -2.78
N PRO A 679 15.34 4.88 -2.22
CA PRO A 679 15.82 5.19 -0.86
C PRO A 679 15.18 4.33 0.23
N ALA A 680 13.95 3.90 -0.04
CA ALA A 680 13.12 3.05 0.78
C ALA A 680 12.36 2.10 -0.13
N ASP A 681 12.37 0.80 0.17
CA ASP A 681 11.63 -0.17 -0.64
C ASP A 681 10.10 0.09 -0.51
N PRO A 682 9.41 0.40 -1.62
CA PRO A 682 7.99 0.72 -1.59
C PRO A 682 7.11 -0.53 -1.41
N CYS A 683 7.65 -1.71 -1.65
CA CYS A 683 6.92 -2.98 -1.74
C CYS A 683 7.20 -3.91 -0.55
N THR A 684 8.16 -3.61 0.31
CA THR A 684 8.51 -4.42 1.47
C THR A 684 8.39 -3.69 2.80
N VAL A 685 8.16 -4.47 3.86
CA VAL A 685 8.22 -4.05 5.26
C VAL A 685 8.99 -5.11 6.05
N SER A 686 9.63 -4.72 7.13
CA SER A 686 10.28 -5.66 8.04
C SER A 686 9.61 -5.56 9.40
N THR A 687 8.87 -6.61 9.79
CA THR A 687 8.02 -6.60 10.99
C THR A 687 8.56 -7.47 12.13
N GLY A 688 9.62 -8.23 11.84
CA GLY A 688 10.33 -9.10 12.76
C GLY A 688 10.84 -8.44 14.02
N ALA A 689 10.95 -9.21 15.10
CA ALA A 689 11.57 -8.72 16.32
C ALA A 689 13.06 -8.39 16.07
N GLY A 690 13.43 -7.13 16.23
CA GLY A 690 14.81 -6.65 16.01
C GLY A 690 15.07 -6.09 14.62
N SER A 691 14.21 -6.35 13.63
CA SER A 691 14.39 -5.94 12.23
C SER A 691 14.30 -4.42 12.06
N TYR A 692 14.96 -3.86 11.05
CA TYR A 692 14.93 -2.43 10.77
C TYR A 692 13.51 -2.02 10.35
N GLY A 693 12.85 -1.07 11.03
CA GLY A 693 11.41 -0.80 10.84
C GLY A 693 10.49 -1.47 11.86
N ALA A 694 11.01 -2.40 12.67
CA ALA A 694 10.22 -3.06 13.70
C ALA A 694 9.87 -2.12 14.86
N CYS A 695 8.80 -2.48 15.57
CA CYS A 695 8.35 -1.75 16.75
C CYS A 695 9.37 -1.84 17.90
N ALA A 696 9.50 -0.76 18.67
CA ALA A 696 10.33 -0.76 19.89
C ALA A 696 9.85 -1.83 20.88
N ALA A 697 10.75 -2.65 21.40
CA ALA A 697 10.47 -3.62 22.46
C ALA A 697 9.75 -2.96 23.66
N GLY A 698 8.78 -3.68 24.23
CA GLY A 698 7.91 -3.13 25.29
C GLY A 698 6.78 -2.21 24.81
N SER A 699 6.82 -1.72 23.56
CA SER A 699 5.68 -1.12 22.88
C SER A 699 4.80 -2.18 22.18
N CYS A 700 5.33 -3.36 21.86
CA CYS A 700 4.55 -4.46 21.28
C CYS A 700 3.62 -5.11 22.32
N GLY A 701 2.43 -5.53 21.88
CA GLY A 701 1.52 -6.39 22.62
C GLY A 701 0.79 -7.29 21.62
N GLY A 702 0.43 -8.52 21.99
CA GLY A 702 -0.07 -9.59 21.10
C GLY A 702 -1.41 -9.36 20.40
N MET A 703 -1.75 -8.12 20.01
CA MET A 703 -2.97 -7.79 19.27
C MET A 703 -2.77 -6.78 18.13
N VAL A 704 -1.55 -6.31 17.85
CA VAL A 704 -1.32 -5.33 16.78
C VAL A 704 -0.06 -5.74 16.02
N ALA A 705 -0.24 -6.29 14.82
CA ALA A 705 0.85 -6.58 13.90
C ALA A 705 1.58 -5.27 13.54
N ALA A 706 2.90 -5.35 13.39
CA ALA A 706 3.66 -4.30 12.76
C ALA A 706 3.29 -4.29 11.26
N GLY A 707 2.84 -3.15 10.78
CA GLY A 707 2.25 -2.95 9.46
C GLY A 707 1.18 -1.88 9.56
N GLY A 708 1.51 -0.65 9.15
CA GLY A 708 0.58 0.49 9.13
C GLY A 708 0.24 1.03 10.51
N ALA A 709 1.06 1.94 11.05
CA ALA A 709 0.77 2.62 12.31
C ALA A 709 -0.27 3.75 12.16
N CYS A 710 -1.35 3.48 11.43
CA CYS A 710 -2.46 4.42 11.32
C CYS A 710 -3.85 3.75 11.21
N GLY A 711 -3.96 2.43 11.44
CA GLY A 711 -5.22 1.72 11.66
C GLY A 711 -5.44 1.20 13.09
N GLY A 712 -6.68 1.28 13.60
CA GLY A 712 -7.08 0.76 14.92
C GLY A 712 -6.92 -0.76 15.06
N GLY A 713 -6.63 -1.20 16.28
CA GLY A 713 -6.27 -2.60 16.58
C GLY A 713 -7.32 -3.65 16.20
N SER A 714 -6.88 -4.60 15.37
CA SER A 714 -7.27 -6.02 15.21
C SER A 714 -7.02 -6.40 13.75
N GLY A 715 -6.39 -7.50 13.36
CA GLY A 715 -5.75 -8.59 14.07
C GLY A 715 -5.18 -9.53 13.02
N GLY A 716 -4.05 -10.15 13.34
CA GLY A 716 -3.48 -11.29 12.63
C GLY A 716 -2.66 -12.03 13.67
N CYS A 717 -3.09 -13.24 14.04
CA CYS A 717 -2.39 -14.06 15.01
C CYS A 717 -1.08 -14.58 14.40
N GLY A 718 -0.01 -13.79 14.49
CA GLY A 718 1.36 -14.27 14.33
C GLY A 718 1.92 -14.57 15.71
N GLY A 719 1.90 -15.84 16.12
CA GLY A 719 2.48 -16.26 17.39
C GLY A 719 3.99 -16.04 17.41
N CYS A 720 4.45 -14.99 18.09
CA CYS A 720 5.84 -14.91 18.49
C CYS A 720 6.04 -15.88 19.67
N GLY A 721 6.69 -17.00 19.41
CA GLY A 721 7.15 -17.94 20.42
C GLY A 721 8.21 -17.29 21.31
N GLY A 722 7.82 -16.87 22.50
CA GLY A 722 8.76 -16.59 23.59
C GLY A 722 9.04 -17.88 24.35
N GLY A 723 10.19 -18.49 24.11
CA GLY A 723 10.70 -19.59 24.93
C GLY A 723 11.38 -19.09 26.21
N GLY A 724 11.15 -19.77 27.34
CA GLY A 724 12.10 -19.81 28.45
C GLY A 724 11.56 -19.78 29.88
N GLY A 725 11.22 -20.95 30.44
CA GLY A 725 11.24 -21.28 31.88
C GLY A 725 9.92 -21.03 32.64
N CYS A 726 9.36 -21.94 33.44
CA CYS A 726 9.83 -23.18 34.07
C CYS A 726 8.63 -24.10 34.39
N GLY A 727 8.90 -25.40 34.51
CA GLY A 727 7.92 -26.48 34.44
C GLY A 727 7.03 -26.71 35.67
N GLY A 728 5.99 -27.50 35.42
CA GLY A 728 5.12 -28.13 36.41
C GLY A 728 4.15 -29.06 35.69
N GLY A 729 4.43 -30.36 35.71
CA GLY A 729 3.62 -31.37 35.05
C GLY A 729 2.26 -31.62 35.72
N GLY A 730 1.32 -32.13 34.94
CA GLY A 730 0.03 -32.64 35.42
C GLY A 730 -0.90 -32.92 34.24
N GLY A 731 -1.11 -34.19 33.92
CA GLY A 731 -1.85 -34.63 32.73
C GLY A 731 -3.36 -34.80 32.90
N CYS A 732 -3.93 -35.32 31.81
CA CYS A 732 -5.18 -36.08 31.66
C CYS A 732 -6.52 -35.32 31.58
N GLY A 733 -7.32 -35.69 30.57
CA GLY A 733 -8.79 -35.80 30.70
C GLY A 733 -9.62 -34.92 29.77
N GLY A 734 -10.24 -35.53 28.76
CA GLY A 734 -11.17 -34.87 27.85
C GLY A 734 -12.63 -34.82 28.33
N GLY A 735 -13.50 -34.26 27.48
CA GLY A 735 -14.93 -34.55 27.45
C GLY A 735 -15.89 -33.36 27.67
N GLY A 736 -16.66 -33.05 26.62
CA GLY A 736 -18.13 -32.92 26.71
C GLY A 736 -18.77 -31.59 27.18
N GLY A 737 -19.58 -31.01 26.28
CA GLY A 737 -21.01 -30.82 26.58
C GLY A 737 -21.50 -29.51 27.21
N CYS A 738 -22.23 -28.75 26.39
CA CYS A 738 -23.53 -28.08 26.65
C CYS A 738 -23.78 -27.20 27.91
N GLY A 739 -24.21 -25.95 27.64
CA GLY A 739 -25.54 -25.47 28.05
C GLY A 739 -25.63 -24.35 29.10
N GLY A 740 -26.19 -23.20 28.68
CA GLY A 740 -27.32 -22.56 29.37
C GLY A 740 -27.09 -21.43 30.39
N GLY A 741 -27.80 -20.31 30.17
CA GLY A 741 -28.32 -19.35 31.18
C GLY A 741 -27.28 -18.46 31.88
N GLY A 742 -27.40 -17.13 31.95
CA GLY A 742 -28.59 -16.33 32.24
C GLY A 742 -28.49 -15.81 33.69
N GLY A 743 -28.43 -14.50 33.90
CA GLY A 743 -28.57 -13.87 35.23
C GLY A 743 -27.62 -12.71 35.47
N GLY A 744 -28.18 -11.50 35.58
CA GLY A 744 -27.45 -10.28 35.88
C GLY A 744 -27.49 -9.84 37.35
N CYS A 745 -27.12 -8.57 37.52
CA CYS A 745 -27.35 -7.66 38.64
C CYS A 745 -26.36 -7.67 39.81
N GLY A 746 -25.96 -6.45 40.19
CA GLY A 746 -25.78 -6.06 41.60
C GLY A 746 -24.38 -5.60 41.99
N GLY A 747 -24.22 -4.30 42.17
CA GLY A 747 -22.98 -3.67 42.63
C GLY A 747 -22.74 -3.75 44.14
N GLY A 748 -21.74 -3.00 44.61
CA GLY A 748 -21.51 -2.78 46.03
C GLY A 748 -20.04 -2.51 46.36
N GLU A 749 -19.70 -1.23 46.49
CA GLU A 749 -18.46 -0.73 47.11
C GLU A 749 -18.34 -1.18 48.58
N PHE A 750 -17.12 -1.38 49.07
CA PHE A 750 -16.77 -1.08 50.46
C PHE A 750 -15.28 -0.70 50.59
N ARG A 751 -15.03 0.52 51.07
CA ARG A 751 -13.75 1.01 51.61
C ARG A 751 -13.73 0.76 53.12
N ILE A 752 -12.61 0.32 53.69
CA ILE A 752 -12.22 0.69 55.07
C ILE A 752 -10.68 0.85 55.17
N HIS A 753 -10.26 1.91 55.86
CA HIS A 753 -8.91 2.29 56.25
C HIS A 753 -8.32 1.46 57.41
N GLY A 754 -6.99 1.43 57.54
CA GLY A 754 -6.29 1.17 58.82
C GLY A 754 -4.77 1.03 58.67
N ARG A 755 -4.00 1.87 59.39
CA ARG A 755 -2.51 1.94 59.40
C ARG A 755 -1.90 1.21 60.62
N CYS A 756 -0.73 0.58 60.38
CA CYS A 756 0.52 0.45 61.20
C CYS A 756 0.49 -0.20 62.61
N PRO A 757 1.64 -0.62 63.23
CA PRO A 757 3.04 -0.86 62.76
C PRO A 757 3.75 -2.16 63.32
N GLY A 758 4.94 -2.50 62.78
CA GLY A 758 6.15 -2.82 63.59
C GLY A 758 6.57 -4.27 63.98
N LEU A 759 7.73 -4.70 63.44
CA LEU A 759 8.90 -5.39 64.06
C LEU A 759 8.96 -6.92 64.41
N ILE A 760 9.72 -7.70 63.59
CA ILE A 760 10.95 -8.56 63.85
C ILE A 760 10.86 -9.79 64.83
N PRO A 761 11.70 -10.90 64.83
CA PRO A 761 12.92 -11.35 64.05
C PRO A 761 13.01 -12.86 63.57
N TYR A 762 14.21 -13.23 63.02
CA TYR A 762 14.92 -14.54 62.85
C TYR A 762 14.95 -15.16 61.43
N ALA A 763 16.05 -15.67 60.83
CA ALA A 763 17.51 -15.61 61.06
C ALA A 763 18.30 -16.20 59.85
N GLU A 764 19.52 -15.65 59.66
CA GLU A 764 20.84 -16.22 59.27
C GLU A 764 21.08 -17.26 58.14
N SER A 765 21.93 -16.89 57.16
CA SER A 765 23.38 -17.28 57.04
C SER A 765 23.95 -16.83 55.67
N LYS A 766 24.79 -15.79 55.61
CA LYS A 766 26.28 -15.78 55.52
C LYS A 766 26.93 -16.74 54.50
N LYS A 767 27.56 -16.14 53.47
CA LYS A 767 29.02 -16.23 53.23
C LYS A 767 29.50 -15.09 52.32
N ASP A 768 30.50 -14.38 52.81
CA ASP A 768 31.15 -13.20 52.24
C ASP A 768 32.33 -13.53 51.30
N ALA A 769 32.72 -12.48 50.55
CA ALA A 769 34.06 -12.06 50.16
C ALA A 769 34.75 -12.70 48.93
N CYS A 770 35.05 -11.88 47.91
CA CYS A 770 36.37 -11.22 47.80
C CYS A 770 36.35 -10.06 46.76
N SER A 771 37.09 -9.00 47.06
CA SER A 771 37.15 -7.69 46.41
C SER A 771 38.47 -7.44 45.65
N ASP A 772 38.37 -6.64 44.58
CA ASP A 772 39.29 -5.66 43.97
C ASP A 772 40.79 -5.58 44.37
N CYS A 773 41.67 -5.51 43.36
CA CYS A 773 42.53 -4.35 43.01
C CYS A 773 43.63 -4.72 41.98
N ALA A 774 43.83 -3.90 40.94
CA ALA A 774 45.13 -3.29 40.59
C ALA A 774 45.08 -2.52 39.24
N GLN A 775 45.64 -1.32 39.25
CA GLN A 775 45.80 -0.38 38.13
C GLN A 775 47.22 -0.46 37.52
N ASN A 776 47.37 0.06 36.29
CA ASN A 776 48.38 1.06 35.86
C ASN A 776 49.76 0.68 35.19
N VAL A 777 49.89 1.15 33.92
CA VAL A 777 51.03 1.78 33.15
C VAL A 777 52.20 0.93 32.54
N PRO A 778 53.08 1.45 31.61
CA PRO A 778 53.00 1.42 30.11
C PRO A 778 54.28 0.96 29.35
N GLY A 779 54.24 0.96 27.99
CA GLY A 779 55.35 1.50 27.17
C GLY A 779 56.11 0.60 26.18
N MET A 780 56.17 1.09 24.93
CA MET A 780 57.35 1.25 24.05
C MET A 780 57.86 0.12 23.11
N LEU A 781 58.05 0.58 21.85
CA LEU A 781 58.99 0.19 20.77
C LEU A 781 58.64 -1.02 19.87
N ASP A 782 59.08 -1.13 18.62
CA ASP A 782 59.23 -0.27 17.42
C ASP A 782 59.87 -1.19 16.33
N TYR A 783 59.66 -0.87 15.05
CA TYR A 783 60.44 -1.26 13.85
C TYR A 783 60.26 -2.59 13.06
N ALA A 784 60.22 -2.36 11.74
CA ALA A 784 60.66 -3.14 10.56
C ALA A 784 59.80 -4.33 10.09
N GLU A 785 59.59 -4.63 8.80
CA GLU A 785 59.70 -4.03 7.46
C GLU A 785 59.39 -5.22 6.51
N ASP A 786 58.57 -4.99 5.49
CA ASP A 786 58.68 -5.52 4.11
C ASP A 786 58.71 -7.03 3.72
N ILE A 787 57.79 -7.34 2.77
CA ILE A 787 57.88 -8.24 1.59
C ILE A 787 57.23 -9.66 1.65
N PRO A 788 56.60 -10.14 0.53
CA PRO A 788 55.39 -10.96 0.52
C PRO A 788 55.54 -12.37 -0.08
N GLY A 789 54.51 -13.21 0.10
CA GLY A 789 54.09 -14.20 -0.90
C GLY A 789 54.15 -15.68 -0.52
N TRP A 790 52.96 -16.28 -0.45
CA TRP A 790 52.62 -17.71 -0.67
C TRP A 790 53.22 -18.78 0.25
N ASP A 791 52.60 -19.94 0.50
CA ASP A 791 51.22 -20.46 0.59
C ASP A 791 51.41 -21.91 1.13
N SER A 792 50.34 -22.48 1.66
CA SER A 792 50.02 -23.92 1.77
C SER A 792 50.21 -24.64 3.11
N THR A 793 49.05 -24.82 3.76
CA THR A 793 48.49 -26.08 4.30
C THR A 793 49.06 -26.70 5.58
N THR A 794 48.33 -27.36 6.50
CA THR A 794 46.93 -27.51 6.91
C THR A 794 47.00 -28.45 8.13
N LYS A 795 46.39 -28.11 9.30
CA LYS A 795 45.72 -29.08 10.20
C LYS A 795 44.97 -28.42 11.37
N ILE A 796 43.66 -28.25 11.16
CA ILE A 796 42.51 -28.68 12.00
C ILE A 796 42.56 -28.45 13.53
N GLY A 797 41.60 -27.65 14.01
CA GLY A 797 41.05 -27.64 15.39
C GLY A 797 39.94 -26.60 15.56
N LEU A 798 38.67 -27.05 15.54
CA LEU A 798 37.40 -26.29 15.71
C LEU A 798 37.35 -25.52 17.06
N THR A 799 36.65 -24.39 17.28
CA THR A 799 35.18 -24.13 17.15
C THR A 799 34.78 -22.62 17.19
N SER A 800 33.87 -22.22 16.27
CA SER A 800 32.77 -21.18 16.29
C SER A 800 33.03 -19.75 16.82
N ARG A 801 33.02 -18.61 16.10
CA ARG A 801 32.54 -18.09 14.78
C ARG A 801 31.06 -17.68 14.64
N GLU A 802 30.82 -16.36 14.67
CA GLU A 802 29.77 -15.62 13.93
C GLU A 802 30.43 -14.40 13.26
N GLN A 803 30.66 -14.45 11.94
CA GLN A 803 30.97 -13.31 11.06
C GLN A 803 30.68 -13.76 9.63
N LEU A 804 29.78 -13.05 8.94
CA LEU A 804 29.41 -13.25 7.54
C LEU A 804 29.69 -11.94 6.77
N LEU A 805 30.62 -12.04 5.82
CA LEU A 805 30.76 -11.18 4.64
C LEU A 805 30.33 -12.05 3.45
N TRP A 806 29.53 -11.51 2.53
CA TRP A 806 29.18 -12.12 1.24
C TRP A 806 29.66 -11.21 0.11
N VAL A 807 30.37 -11.81 -0.84
CA VAL A 807 30.59 -11.31 -2.20
C VAL A 807 30.40 -12.51 -3.14
N ASP A 808 29.61 -12.25 -4.20
CA ASP A 808 29.41 -12.94 -5.48
C ASP A 808 28.75 -14.32 -5.57
N GLY A 809 27.51 -14.32 -6.11
CA GLY A 809 27.29 -14.70 -7.52
C GLY A 809 26.84 -16.13 -7.85
N ALA A 810 25.77 -16.18 -8.66
CA ALA A 810 25.29 -17.26 -9.55
C ALA A 810 24.28 -18.31 -8.98
N TYR A 811 23.05 -18.16 -9.45
CA TYR A 811 22.01 -19.20 -9.49
C TYR A 811 22.32 -20.21 -10.62
N SER A 812 22.19 -21.50 -10.31
CA SER A 812 21.86 -22.56 -11.28
C SER A 812 21.16 -23.72 -10.57
N LEU A 813 20.07 -24.16 -11.18
CA LEU A 813 19.15 -25.21 -10.76
C LEU A 813 19.71 -26.62 -10.96
N THR A 814 19.12 -27.56 -10.21
CA THR A 814 19.25 -29.05 -10.25
C THR A 814 20.44 -29.63 -9.45
N GLY A 815 20.30 -30.65 -8.59
CA GLY A 815 19.15 -31.44 -8.18
C GLY A 815 19.55 -32.71 -7.40
N TRP A 816 18.54 -33.31 -6.76
CA TRP A 816 18.34 -34.75 -6.47
C TRP A 816 19.11 -35.45 -5.32
N LEU A 817 18.32 -36.07 -4.43
CA LEU A 817 18.27 -37.54 -4.30
C LEU A 817 16.87 -38.01 -3.83
N GLY A 818 16.25 -38.86 -4.65
CA GLY A 818 14.94 -39.48 -4.45
C GLY A 818 14.49 -40.22 -5.72
N THR A 819 15.19 -41.32 -6.01
CA THR A 819 15.27 -42.18 -7.21
C THR A 819 13.98 -42.67 -7.92
N PRO A 820 14.10 -43.15 -9.17
CA PRO A 820 13.06 -43.13 -10.21
C PRO A 820 12.36 -44.47 -10.44
N PHE A 821 11.21 -44.44 -11.14
CA PHE A 821 10.70 -45.56 -11.92
C PHE A 821 10.77 -45.21 -13.41
N ILE A 822 11.54 -46.02 -14.13
CA ILE A 822 11.83 -45.99 -15.57
C ILE A 822 10.67 -46.65 -16.32
N LEU A 823 10.25 -46.10 -17.47
CA LEU A 823 10.09 -46.82 -18.75
C LEU A 823 10.10 -45.80 -19.92
N PRO A 824 10.62 -46.18 -21.11
CA PRO A 824 11.33 -45.28 -22.00
C PRO A 824 10.50 -44.78 -23.19
N HIS A 825 10.91 -43.62 -23.73
CA HIS A 825 10.47 -43.11 -25.01
C HIS A 825 11.38 -43.67 -26.12
N GLU A 826 10.81 -44.40 -27.06
CA GLU A 826 11.43 -44.57 -28.37
C GLU A 826 11.07 -43.37 -29.26
N THR A 827 12.11 -42.85 -29.91
CA THR A 827 12.11 -41.95 -31.06
C THR A 827 11.24 -42.47 -32.19
N LEU A 828 10.61 -41.57 -32.98
CA LEU A 828 10.61 -41.67 -34.45
C LEU A 828 10.14 -40.37 -35.12
N ASN A 829 10.94 -39.95 -36.08
CA ASN A 829 10.68 -38.97 -37.13
C ASN A 829 9.69 -39.52 -38.19
N ASN A 830 9.22 -38.60 -39.04
CA ASN A 830 8.68 -38.76 -40.40
C ASN A 830 7.16 -38.94 -40.58
N ASP A 831 6.56 -37.89 -41.16
CA ASP A 831 6.05 -37.82 -42.53
C ASP A 831 5.06 -38.88 -43.09
N TYR A 832 4.05 -38.31 -43.77
CA TYR A 832 3.21 -38.83 -44.88
C TYR A 832 1.85 -39.51 -44.64
N GLN A 833 0.93 -38.99 -45.46
CA GLN A 833 -0.43 -39.32 -45.90
C GLN A 833 -0.91 -40.79 -45.90
N GLY A 834 -2.24 -40.98 -45.77
CA GLY A 834 -2.96 -41.99 -46.55
C GLY A 834 -4.05 -42.80 -45.84
N ASP A 835 -5.31 -42.52 -46.21
CA ASP A 835 -6.46 -43.43 -46.40
C ASP A 835 -6.88 -44.51 -45.37
N GLY A 836 -8.11 -44.31 -44.85
CA GLY A 836 -9.26 -45.19 -45.10
C GLY A 836 -9.31 -46.59 -44.47
N LYS A 837 -10.24 -46.79 -43.52
CA LYS A 837 -11.41 -47.71 -43.65
C LYS A 837 -12.17 -47.89 -42.34
N GLN A 838 -13.50 -47.92 -42.47
CA GLN A 838 -14.48 -48.44 -41.50
C GLN A 838 -14.20 -49.91 -41.17
N GLU A 839 -14.50 -50.32 -39.92
CA GLU A 839 -15.34 -51.50 -39.69
C GLU A 839 -15.93 -51.52 -38.27
N ASP A 840 -17.05 -52.23 -38.17
CA ASP A 840 -18.12 -52.15 -37.18
C ASP A 840 -18.19 -53.44 -36.33
N ARG A 841 -18.95 -53.40 -35.24
CA ARG A 841 -19.66 -54.51 -34.55
C ARG A 841 -18.99 -55.45 -33.51
N LYS A 842 -19.67 -55.44 -32.33
CA LYS A 842 -20.25 -56.56 -31.53
C LYS A 842 -19.57 -57.00 -30.23
N ARG A 843 -20.22 -56.62 -29.11
CA ARG A 843 -21.03 -57.44 -28.17
C ARG A 843 -20.40 -58.72 -27.57
N VAL A 844 -20.23 -58.74 -26.24
CA VAL A 844 -20.37 -59.95 -25.38
C VAL A 844 -21.05 -59.58 -24.04
N ASP A 845 -21.97 -60.45 -23.60
CA ASP A 845 -22.97 -60.35 -22.52
C ASP A 845 -22.51 -61.04 -21.19
N LYS A 846 -22.95 -60.47 -20.07
CA LYS A 846 -23.43 -60.98 -18.75
C LYS A 846 -23.05 -62.37 -18.15
N LYS A 847 -22.84 -62.35 -16.82
CA LYS A 847 -23.41 -63.24 -15.73
C LYS A 847 -23.34 -62.44 -14.39
N GLN A 848 -24.43 -62.05 -13.68
CA GLN A 848 -25.35 -62.75 -12.73
C GLN A 848 -24.63 -63.37 -11.49
N VAL A 849 -25.02 -63.32 -10.19
CA VAL A 849 -26.27 -63.10 -9.38
C VAL A 849 -25.80 -63.02 -7.88
N ASP A 850 -26.41 -62.35 -6.87
CA ASP A 850 -27.69 -62.66 -6.19
C ASP A 850 -28.17 -61.57 -5.17
N LYS A 851 -29.47 -61.62 -4.81
CA LYS A 851 -30.27 -60.69 -3.96
C LYS A 851 -30.87 -61.40 -2.73
N LYS A 852 -31.17 -60.64 -1.65
CA LYS A 852 -32.34 -60.72 -0.70
C LYS A 852 -32.05 -59.84 0.54
N ARG A 853 -32.92 -59.06 1.21
CA ARG A 853 -34.39 -58.93 1.47
C ARG A 853 -34.76 -57.41 1.54
N VAL A 854 -35.80 -56.87 0.89
CA VAL A 854 -37.25 -56.70 1.27
C VAL A 854 -37.42 -55.92 2.59
N ASP A 855 -38.04 -54.72 2.65
CA ASP A 855 -39.51 -54.54 2.55
C ASP A 855 -40.00 -53.13 2.13
N LYS A 856 -41.18 -53.07 1.49
CA LYS A 856 -41.86 -51.86 0.98
C LYS A 856 -43.20 -51.68 1.70
N LYS A 857 -43.49 -50.47 2.20
CA LYS A 857 -44.88 -50.01 2.41
C LYS A 857 -45.09 -48.58 1.89
N ARG A 858 -46.14 -48.44 1.08
CA ARG A 858 -46.79 -47.23 0.57
C ARG A 858 -48.07 -46.98 1.41
N VAL A 859 -48.77 -45.85 1.15
CA VAL A 859 -50.14 -45.40 1.57
C VAL A 859 -50.04 -44.04 2.31
N ASP A 860 -50.79 -42.95 2.06
CA ASP A 860 -51.81 -42.58 1.06
C ASP A 860 -51.89 -41.04 0.93
N LYS A 861 -52.53 -40.54 -0.14
CA LYS A 861 -52.95 -39.13 -0.31
C LYS A 861 -54.47 -39.03 -0.12
N LYS A 862 -54.95 -38.23 0.85
CA LYS A 862 -56.16 -37.33 0.81
C LYS A 862 -56.77 -37.11 2.22
N GLN A 863 -56.89 -35.84 2.61
CA GLN A 863 -57.97 -35.15 3.38
C GLN A 863 -57.41 -33.75 3.73
N VAL A 864 -57.64 -32.73 2.89
CA VAL A 864 -58.68 -31.68 3.00
C VAL A 864 -58.75 -31.00 4.36
N ASP A 865 -58.26 -29.75 4.44
CA ASP A 865 -59.17 -28.62 4.67
C ASP A 865 -58.64 -27.33 4.03
N LYS A 866 -59.50 -26.65 3.27
CA LYS A 866 -59.27 -25.35 2.64
C LYS A 866 -60.23 -24.38 3.31
N LYS A 867 -59.72 -23.45 4.11
CA LYS A 867 -60.45 -22.22 4.44
C LYS A 867 -59.72 -20.98 3.92
N ARG A 868 -60.49 -20.25 3.11
CA ARG A 868 -60.27 -18.94 2.50
C ARG A 868 -60.67 -17.84 3.52
N VAL A 869 -60.57 -16.58 3.10
CA VAL A 869 -61.04 -15.29 3.72
C VAL A 869 -59.85 -14.47 4.27
N ASP A 870 -59.59 -13.20 3.92
CA ASP A 870 -60.10 -12.28 2.88
C ASP A 870 -59.07 -11.15 2.65
N LYS A 871 -59.19 -10.39 1.55
CA LYS A 871 -58.45 -9.13 1.28
C LYS A 871 -59.42 -7.94 1.28
N LYS A 872 -58.91 -6.79 1.77
CA LYS A 872 -59.51 -5.42 1.86
C LYS A 872 -60.26 -5.21 3.18
N GLN A 873 -60.13 -4.10 3.93
CA GLN A 873 -60.14 -2.69 3.51
C GLN A 873 -59.76 -1.75 4.70
N VAL A 874 -59.29 -0.50 4.41
CA VAL A 874 -59.25 0.72 5.29
C VAL A 874 -58.21 0.72 6.44
N GLY A 875 -57.42 1.77 6.74
CA GLY A 875 -57.27 3.14 6.26
C GLY A 875 -56.36 3.96 7.22
N THR A 876 -55.49 4.79 6.63
CA THR A 876 -55.06 6.16 6.99
C THR A 876 -54.77 6.63 8.46
N GLN A 877 -53.66 7.39 8.58
CA GLN A 877 -53.21 8.37 9.62
C GLN A 877 -52.62 7.77 10.92
N VAL A 878 -51.45 8.20 11.43
CA VAL A 878 -51.06 9.52 11.98
C VAL A 878 -49.52 9.70 11.89
N LYS A 879 -48.98 10.64 11.12
CA LYS A 879 -48.38 11.96 11.50
C LYS A 879 -47.49 12.03 12.78
N SER A 880 -46.24 12.44 12.54
CA SER A 880 -45.39 13.38 13.31
C SER A 880 -45.16 13.17 14.82
N ARG A 881 -43.88 13.06 15.20
CA ARG A 881 -43.34 13.83 16.32
C ARG A 881 -41.82 13.96 16.26
N THR A 882 -41.39 15.13 15.82
CA THR A 882 -40.15 15.81 16.19
C THR A 882 -40.35 16.39 17.60
N ALA A 883 -39.38 16.21 18.51
CA ALA A 883 -38.97 17.12 19.59
C ALA A 883 -38.27 16.34 20.72
N LEU A 884 -36.94 16.21 20.63
CA LEU A 884 -35.94 16.62 21.64
C LEU A 884 -34.54 16.31 21.12
#